data_AF-A0A0G4KZE0-F1
#
_entry.id   AF-A0A0G4KZE0-F1
#
_cell.length_a   1.000
_cell.length_b   1.000
_cell.length_c   1.000
_cell.angle_alpha   90.00
_cell.angle_beta   90.00
_cell.angle_gamma   90.00
#
_symmetry.space_group_name_H-M   'P 1'
#
loop_
_entity.id
_entity.type
_entity.pdbx_description
1 polymer ?
#
loop_
_entity_poly.entity_id
_entity_poly.type
_entity_poly.pdbx_seq_one_letter_code
_entity_poly.pdbx_strand_id
1 'polypeptide(L)'
;MSGDTPVLRRPNGRPQACEPCRRRKVACDHTHPVCRRCQAGKKASQCEYIVDTRAATAGIHRTGSPLARAAPRRRSASPPGIRPPPSAPARPEPSPERPETARPESPRDVGRVLPGPGYLGFMSYCDIYDETDRSLSLLRGGPASETTPIETRAITPRTTPVVPTLSRRSLETCLTVLQHVPTRAEARRLFDDGCTVLDCWVRQVTQRVMLSLYEMFGHCLGDSRKETDLIDMAHLLSRNTSVSLSDKEADSDAWIQSFSGRNLRWDTLGVMFVYWAFGGRSKRSFRMESGDRTEVAGSVLALQRCIDLCVELSRGASEGNILLLYVLYQRAVLESMIAGDASPSVWRYHGEAAGLIMYLGIHAETARDAYVPTLAGELRRRLCGLIMTIDKVGAIFTGRPPLMSRRYISTPLPLDLRNEDLMGGHETIVKAMEALDENGWNTSGGPYPATVVRARTLLSLVKDEIIEIALGNDRQASVQDLLALKARQDKTMAELPRGLKYDRENLTDYAVDQPIVFTRHVIRLEHLQAHFLIQRLLIQRGYDGQAELIAISFAMVSLTVKFWTHMDRFSLMIGDFEWLVMAYAAPSGGILCQELLKPSVRLPSLGDETAAERASADDTLQLPTRFAMIEHLFLLVGFLDRVSPSAPNGDLCRDCKVVIRRVLGQSVGQPPATASDVRGVGVGLTLAPWDVDLQPSVDFNFELLDTFDWIRAEAGWIAKLGTSTPLFLPGRNVTALPSFDVPVAYPAAAPEAYTYKGYVRNATAAQDPCLQPHLRGLHGTFIESISMSTTHELLPLFAESKLPQNNAMLVPGAVYLDDERVMYSGGAARGGPWHRKRNALIWRGVSSGARNKRHNWWHIHRFRFVQMLNGTTVAAAEAGDAARANTFALPPPPGEKNVYDVAAQRAGRLGAWLRSFADVAFTDILCDPPDMYTHWWKGTLRKKICTMVEPYYGVADELPMKKMYNHKYLPDIDGNSFSGRYRAFLLSSSMPLKSTIYAEWHDDRLVPWVHFVPFDNTYVDLYGIMDHFLRGRDAAAERIATDGKRWAETVLRREDMRLYVWRLLLEYARVMDDNRDRLAFVQDWID
;
A
#
# COMPACT_ATOMS: atom_id res chain seq x y z
N MET A 1 4.89 -10.89 -60.38
CA MET A 1 3.63 -11.59 -60.10
C MET A 1 3.93 -12.89 -59.37
N SER A 2 3.79 -12.89 -58.04
CA SER A 2 3.48 -14.08 -57.22
C SER A 2 2.75 -13.53 -56.00
N GLY A 3 1.44 -13.76 -55.90
CA GLY A 3 0.61 -13.19 -54.85
C GLY A 3 0.92 -13.79 -53.48
N ASP A 4 1.16 -12.93 -52.49
CA ASP A 4 1.20 -13.33 -51.08
C ASP A 4 -0.17 -13.87 -50.70
N THR A 5 -0.25 -15.19 -50.59
CA THR A 5 -1.44 -15.85 -50.05
C THR A 5 -1.43 -15.59 -48.55
N PRO A 6 -2.51 -15.02 -47.96
CA PRO A 6 -2.51 -14.62 -46.56
C PRO A 6 -2.28 -15.84 -45.65
N VAL A 7 -1.35 -15.70 -44.70
CA VAL A 7 -1.04 -16.75 -43.70
C VAL A 7 -2.30 -17.07 -42.92
N LEU A 8 -2.78 -18.30 -43.06
CA LEU A 8 -3.96 -18.79 -42.33
C LEU A 8 -3.66 -18.79 -40.84
N ARG A 9 -4.51 -18.14 -40.03
CA ARG A 9 -4.34 -18.02 -38.58
C ARG A 9 -5.42 -18.80 -37.84
N ARG A 10 -5.05 -19.39 -36.70
CA ARG A 10 -5.98 -20.00 -35.75
C ARG A 10 -6.78 -18.91 -35.02
N PRO A 11 -7.90 -19.24 -34.35
CA PRO A 11 -8.67 -18.28 -33.55
C PRO A 11 -7.86 -17.57 -32.44
N ASN A 12 -6.71 -18.12 -32.04
CA ASN A 12 -5.76 -17.52 -31.10
C ASN A 12 -4.71 -16.61 -31.78
N GLY A 13 -4.89 -16.25 -33.06
CA GLY A 13 -4.04 -15.34 -33.82
C GLY A 13 -2.71 -15.93 -34.31
N ARG A 14 -2.33 -17.14 -33.90
CA ARG A 14 -1.07 -17.78 -34.35
C ARG A 14 -1.19 -18.35 -35.77
N PRO A 15 -0.11 -18.30 -36.58
CA PRO A 15 -0.06 -18.97 -37.87
C PRO A 15 -0.41 -20.47 -37.76
N GLN A 16 -1.29 -20.95 -38.62
CA GLN A 16 -1.65 -22.36 -38.73
C GLN A 16 -0.45 -23.13 -39.27
N ALA A 17 0.09 -24.08 -38.52
CA ALA A 17 1.06 -25.03 -39.04
C ALA A 17 0.37 -26.03 -39.99
N CYS A 18 1.05 -26.47 -41.06
CA CYS A 18 0.52 -27.50 -41.95
C CYS A 18 0.31 -28.82 -41.20
N GLU A 19 -0.63 -29.64 -41.66
CA GLU A 19 -1.02 -30.88 -40.98
C GLU A 19 0.14 -31.85 -40.71
N PRO A 20 1.09 -32.09 -41.64
CA PRO A 20 2.23 -32.97 -41.35
C PRO A 20 3.13 -32.46 -40.23
N CYS A 21 3.43 -31.16 -40.19
CA CYS A 21 4.24 -30.55 -39.13
C CYS A 21 3.47 -30.55 -37.80
N ARG A 22 2.16 -30.26 -37.84
CA ARG A 22 1.28 -30.29 -36.67
C ARG A 22 1.20 -31.69 -36.05
N ARG A 23 0.94 -32.73 -36.85
CA ARG A 23 0.84 -34.12 -36.38
C ARG A 23 2.17 -34.63 -35.82
N ARG A 24 3.29 -34.24 -36.42
CA ARG A 24 4.64 -34.60 -35.94
C ARG A 24 5.12 -33.72 -34.79
N LYS A 25 4.35 -32.70 -34.39
CA LYS A 25 4.70 -31.70 -33.36
C LYS A 25 6.05 -31.01 -33.61
N VAL A 26 6.34 -30.69 -34.87
CA VAL A 26 7.57 -30.00 -35.28
C VAL A 26 7.24 -28.61 -35.82
N ALA A 27 8.15 -27.64 -35.64
CA ALA A 27 7.98 -26.27 -36.15
C ALA A 27 7.71 -26.25 -37.67
N CYS A 28 6.78 -25.40 -38.09
CA CYS A 28 6.43 -25.17 -39.49
C CYS A 28 6.85 -23.73 -39.81
N ASP A 29 7.42 -23.52 -40.99
CA ASP A 29 7.84 -22.21 -41.49
C ASP A 29 6.72 -21.46 -42.24
N HIS A 30 5.53 -22.06 -42.32
CA HIS A 30 4.29 -21.46 -42.80
C HIS A 30 4.33 -20.93 -44.25
N THR A 31 5.35 -21.28 -45.03
CA THR A 31 5.39 -20.92 -46.46
C THR A 31 4.29 -21.66 -47.22
N HIS A 32 3.64 -20.94 -48.13
CA HIS A 32 2.60 -21.45 -49.03
C HIS A 32 3.15 -21.57 -50.45
N PRO A 33 2.70 -22.57 -51.24
CA PRO A 33 1.72 -23.61 -50.89
C PRO A 33 2.28 -24.75 -50.02
N VAL A 34 3.62 -24.90 -49.95
CA VAL A 34 4.29 -25.98 -49.22
C VAL A 34 5.34 -25.40 -48.27
N CYS A 35 5.37 -25.89 -47.02
CA CYS A 35 6.36 -25.49 -46.03
C CYS A 35 7.74 -26.09 -46.37
N ARG A 36 8.86 -25.38 -46.17
CA ARG A 36 10.20 -25.89 -46.58
C ARG A 36 10.53 -27.22 -45.91
N ARG A 37 10.01 -27.46 -44.70
CA ARG A 37 10.21 -28.73 -43.99
C ARG A 37 9.47 -29.90 -44.64
N CYS A 38 8.26 -29.67 -45.17
CA CYS A 38 7.55 -30.67 -45.97
C CYS A 38 8.19 -30.87 -47.36
N GLN A 39 8.76 -29.81 -47.93
CA GLN A 39 9.50 -29.87 -49.19
C GLN A 39 10.80 -30.67 -49.05
N ALA A 40 11.62 -30.37 -48.04
CA ALA A 40 12.83 -31.11 -47.70
C ALA A 40 12.55 -32.57 -47.32
N GLY A 41 11.41 -32.82 -46.66
CA GLY A 41 10.97 -34.16 -46.28
C GLY A 41 10.35 -34.99 -47.42
N LYS A 42 10.38 -34.53 -48.68
CA LYS A 42 9.73 -35.15 -49.86
C LYS A 42 8.23 -35.46 -49.63
N LYS A 43 7.53 -34.66 -48.82
CA LYS A 43 6.10 -34.78 -48.50
C LYS A 43 5.30 -33.55 -48.95
N ALA A 44 5.76 -32.89 -50.02
CA ALA A 44 5.14 -31.67 -50.55
C ALA A 44 3.64 -31.87 -50.88
N SER A 45 3.26 -33.03 -51.42
CA SER A 45 1.86 -33.38 -51.74
C SER A 45 0.95 -33.59 -50.54
N GLN A 46 1.51 -33.72 -49.32
CA GLN A 46 0.76 -33.90 -48.08
C GLN A 46 0.73 -32.61 -47.23
N CYS A 47 1.37 -31.54 -47.69
CA CYS A 47 1.47 -30.27 -46.97
C CYS A 47 0.16 -29.48 -47.16
N GLU A 48 -0.81 -29.74 -46.29
CA GLU A 48 -2.11 -29.10 -46.32
C GLU A 48 -2.34 -28.25 -45.06
N TYR A 49 -2.97 -27.08 -45.24
CA TYR A 49 -3.37 -26.18 -44.16
C TYR A 49 -4.89 -26.21 -44.03
N ILE A 50 -5.40 -27.09 -43.17
CA ILE A 50 -6.84 -27.24 -42.92
C ILE A 50 -7.29 -26.18 -41.90
N VAL A 51 -8.31 -25.40 -42.27
CA VAL A 51 -9.02 -24.48 -41.35
C VAL A 51 -10.42 -25.05 -41.10
N ASP A 52 -10.80 -25.18 -39.84
CA ASP A 52 -12.13 -25.68 -39.46
C ASP A 52 -13.19 -24.60 -39.74
N THR A 53 -13.97 -24.77 -40.81
CA THR A 53 -14.84 -23.72 -41.39
C THR A 53 -16.16 -23.48 -40.65
N ARG A 54 -16.38 -24.07 -39.47
CA ARG A 54 -17.65 -23.92 -38.72
C ARG A 54 -17.84 -22.59 -37.98
N ALA A 55 -16.91 -21.64 -38.06
CA ALA A 55 -17.01 -20.34 -37.39
C ALA A 55 -17.04 -19.11 -38.34
N ALA A 56 -17.20 -19.31 -39.66
CA ALA A 56 -17.05 -18.23 -40.65
C ALA A 56 -18.37 -17.69 -41.27
N THR A 57 -19.56 -18.17 -40.88
CA THR A 57 -20.84 -17.79 -41.52
C THR A 57 -21.87 -17.19 -40.55
N ALA A 58 -21.52 -16.11 -39.86
CA ALA A 58 -22.51 -15.26 -39.17
C ALA A 58 -22.27 -13.76 -39.41
N GLY A 59 -21.62 -13.40 -40.51
CA GLY A 59 -21.52 -12.04 -41.00
C GLY A 59 -21.58 -12.04 -42.52
N ILE A 60 -22.43 -11.19 -43.08
CA ILE A 60 -22.59 -10.89 -44.52
C ILE A 60 -23.64 -11.77 -45.24
N HIS A 61 -24.93 -11.43 -45.04
CA HIS A 61 -25.89 -11.07 -46.11
C HIS A 61 -27.31 -10.92 -45.54
N ARG A 62 -27.88 -9.72 -45.62
CA ARG A 62 -29.23 -9.44 -46.17
C ARG A 62 -29.56 -7.95 -46.14
N THR A 63 -29.27 -7.28 -47.26
CA THR A 63 -30.04 -6.13 -47.76
C THR A 63 -31.13 -6.66 -48.68
N GLY A 64 -32.36 -6.12 -48.59
CA GLY A 64 -33.37 -6.22 -49.65
C GLY A 64 -34.81 -6.53 -49.18
N SER A 65 -35.64 -5.49 -49.13
CA SER A 65 -37.12 -5.48 -49.00
C SER A 65 -37.83 -6.18 -50.20
N PRO A 66 -39.16 -6.45 -50.21
CA PRO A 66 -40.16 -5.41 -50.55
C PRO A 66 -41.62 -5.56 -50.01
N LEU A 67 -42.28 -4.38 -49.83
CA LEU A 67 -43.71 -4.02 -50.08
C LEU A 67 -44.84 -4.74 -49.29
N ALA A 68 -45.87 -4.07 -48.71
CA ALA A 68 -46.75 -3.08 -49.34
C ALA A 68 -47.62 -2.23 -48.36
N ARG A 69 -47.95 -0.99 -48.80
CA ARG A 69 -49.21 -0.15 -48.73
C ARG A 69 -49.93 0.00 -47.36
N ALA A 70 -50.47 1.16 -46.91
CA ALA A 70 -51.01 2.37 -47.53
C ALA A 70 -51.11 3.56 -46.51
N ALA A 71 -51.24 4.80 -47.00
CA ALA A 71 -51.60 6.03 -46.27
C ALA A 71 -53.16 6.16 -46.12
N PRO A 72 -53.81 7.09 -45.35
CA PRO A 72 -53.54 8.55 -45.27
C PRO A 72 -53.90 9.34 -43.96
N ARG A 73 -53.54 10.65 -43.98
CA ARG A 73 -53.99 11.86 -43.23
C ARG A 73 -55.31 11.85 -42.39
N ARG A 74 -55.32 12.53 -41.22
CA ARG A 74 -56.00 13.83 -40.84
C ARG A 74 -56.45 13.93 -39.34
N ARG A 75 -56.03 15.03 -38.69
CA ARG A 75 -56.62 15.90 -37.63
C ARG A 75 -57.71 15.41 -36.63
N SER A 76 -57.45 15.62 -35.32
CA SER A 76 -58.31 16.17 -34.22
C SER A 76 -57.64 15.84 -32.87
N ALA A 77 -57.71 16.53 -31.72
CA ALA A 77 -58.32 17.76 -31.24
C ALA A 77 -57.58 18.23 -29.94
N SER A 78 -57.55 19.56 -29.74
CA SER A 78 -57.60 20.39 -28.50
C SER A 78 -56.85 20.08 -27.19
N PRO A 79 -56.21 21.11 -26.57
CA PRO A 79 -55.87 21.18 -25.14
C PRO A 79 -56.90 22.00 -24.32
N PRO A 80 -56.95 21.89 -22.98
CA PRO A 80 -57.69 22.82 -22.12
C PRO A 80 -56.80 24.01 -21.71
N GLY A 81 -57.37 25.22 -21.75
CA GLY A 81 -56.79 26.45 -21.20
C GLY A 81 -57.55 27.00 -20.00
N ILE A 82 -57.21 28.25 -19.65
CA ILE A 82 -57.76 29.25 -18.70
C ILE A 82 -56.70 29.61 -17.63
N ARG A 83 -56.33 30.86 -17.30
CA ARG A 83 -56.41 32.26 -17.83
C ARG A 83 -55.49 33.12 -16.91
N PRO A 84 -55.00 34.31 -17.34
CA PRO A 84 -54.19 35.24 -16.52
C PRO A 84 -54.96 36.50 -16.04
N PRO A 85 -54.40 37.29 -15.09
CA PRO A 85 -54.74 38.70 -14.86
C PRO A 85 -53.57 39.68 -15.19
N PRO A 86 -53.80 41.01 -15.25
CA PRO A 86 -53.43 41.83 -16.42
C PRO A 86 -52.45 42.99 -16.19
N SER A 87 -52.14 43.61 -17.35
CA SER A 87 -51.39 44.82 -17.73
C SER A 87 -51.36 46.06 -16.83
N ALA A 88 -50.20 46.72 -16.83
CA ALA A 88 -49.92 48.08 -16.35
C ALA A 88 -50.24 49.19 -17.39
N PRO A 89 -50.46 50.44 -16.97
CA PRO A 89 -50.50 51.62 -17.85
C PRO A 89 -49.25 52.52 -17.71
N ALA A 90 -49.12 53.46 -18.66
CA ALA A 90 -47.94 54.29 -18.97
C ALA A 90 -47.80 55.63 -18.17
N ARG A 91 -46.63 56.28 -18.37
CA ARG A 91 -45.99 57.50 -17.80
C ARG A 91 -46.84 58.79 -17.64
N PRO A 92 -46.35 59.78 -16.85
CA PRO A 92 -45.70 61.00 -17.41
C PRO A 92 -44.51 61.62 -16.58
N GLU A 93 -43.68 62.45 -17.23
CA GLU A 93 -42.75 63.49 -16.64
C GLU A 93 -43.46 64.88 -16.55
N PRO A 94 -42.92 66.06 -16.06
CA PRO A 94 -41.56 66.47 -15.58
C PRO A 94 -41.45 67.39 -14.30
N SER A 95 -40.23 67.54 -13.72
CA SER A 95 -39.50 68.64 -12.94
C SER A 95 -40.22 69.65 -11.97
N PRO A 96 -39.55 70.54 -11.15
CA PRO A 96 -38.15 70.75 -10.67
C PRO A 96 -38.02 70.81 -9.09
N GLU A 97 -36.86 70.80 -8.40
CA GLU A 97 -36.06 71.95 -7.91
C GLU A 97 -34.84 71.48 -7.03
N ARG A 98 -33.77 72.28 -7.03
CA ARG A 98 -32.43 72.21 -6.34
C ARG A 98 -32.50 72.69 -4.84
N PRO A 99 -31.43 72.75 -3.99
CA PRO A 99 -29.97 72.67 -4.24
C PRO A 99 -29.06 71.87 -3.24
N GLU A 100 -27.87 71.55 -3.73
CA GLU A 100 -26.52 71.57 -3.11
C GLU A 100 -26.30 71.23 -1.61
N THR A 101 -25.46 70.22 -1.34
CA THR A 101 -24.08 70.43 -0.84
C THR A 101 -23.29 69.12 -0.63
N ALA A 102 -21.98 69.19 -0.94
CA ALA A 102 -20.85 68.36 -0.50
C ALA A 102 -20.79 66.84 -0.86
N ARG A 103 -19.82 66.50 -1.72
CA ARG A 103 -19.11 65.20 -1.67
C ARG A 103 -18.36 65.09 -0.34
N PRO A 104 -18.27 63.90 0.27
CA PRO A 104 -16.99 63.18 0.18
C PRO A 104 -17.13 61.65 0.03
N GLU A 105 -16.13 61.11 -0.69
CA GLU A 105 -15.46 59.82 -0.50
C GLU A 105 -16.26 58.51 -0.53
N SER A 106 -15.88 57.66 -1.50
CA SER A 106 -16.25 56.25 -1.61
C SER A 106 -15.91 55.47 -0.33
N PRO A 107 -16.82 54.62 0.19
CA PRO A 107 -16.51 53.77 1.33
C PRO A 107 -15.57 52.63 0.94
N ARG A 108 -14.54 52.49 1.76
CA ARG A 108 -13.48 51.48 1.74
C ARG A 108 -14.03 50.06 1.76
N ASP A 109 -13.30 49.17 1.08
CA ASP A 109 -13.37 47.72 1.16
C ASP A 109 -13.47 47.22 2.62
N VAL A 110 -14.58 46.56 2.95
CA VAL A 110 -14.75 45.81 4.19
C VAL A 110 -14.29 44.38 3.93
N GLY A 111 -13.17 44.01 4.56
CA GLY A 111 -12.50 42.72 4.42
C GLY A 111 -13.39 41.51 4.73
N ARG A 112 -13.23 40.46 3.92
CA ARG A 112 -13.87 39.15 4.12
C ARG A 112 -13.48 38.54 5.47
N VAL A 113 -14.48 38.22 6.28
CA VAL A 113 -14.37 37.39 7.50
C VAL A 113 -14.18 35.93 7.07
N LEU A 114 -13.21 35.22 7.65
CA LEU A 114 -13.02 33.77 7.46
C LEU A 114 -14.18 33.01 8.15
N PRO A 115 -14.87 32.07 7.48
CA PRO A 115 -15.87 31.21 8.11
C PRO A 115 -15.24 30.30 9.19
N GLY A 116 -16.07 29.76 10.09
CA GLY A 116 -15.65 28.80 11.11
C GLY A 116 -15.03 27.51 10.53
N PRO A 117 -14.38 26.67 11.36
CA PRO A 117 -13.68 25.47 10.89
C PRO A 117 -14.61 24.53 10.09
N GLY A 118 -14.11 24.03 8.96
CA GLY A 118 -14.80 23.05 8.10
C GLY A 118 -15.49 23.58 6.83
N TYR A 119 -15.65 24.89 6.66
CA TYR A 119 -16.26 25.50 5.47
C TYR A 119 -15.34 26.57 4.87
N LEU A 120 -14.97 26.44 3.59
CA LEU A 120 -13.97 27.31 2.96
C LEU A 120 -14.34 27.72 1.52
N GLY A 121 -14.20 29.02 1.25
CA GLY A 121 -14.18 29.59 -0.09
C GLY A 121 -15.55 29.77 -0.75
N PHE A 122 -15.54 30.41 -1.93
CA PHE A 122 -16.75 30.82 -2.66
C PHE A 122 -17.72 29.69 -3.03
N MET A 123 -17.25 28.44 -3.01
CA MET A 123 -18.06 27.25 -3.26
C MET A 123 -18.81 26.77 -2.01
N SER A 124 -18.49 27.31 -0.83
CA SER A 124 -19.19 27.04 0.42
C SER A 124 -20.57 27.70 0.40
N TYR A 125 -21.60 26.96 0.84
CA TYR A 125 -22.93 27.55 0.96
C TYR A 125 -22.93 28.73 1.95
N CYS A 126 -22.12 28.68 3.02
CA CYS A 126 -22.05 29.76 4.01
C CYS A 126 -21.70 31.10 3.36
N ASP A 127 -20.69 31.12 2.47
CA ASP A 127 -20.25 32.33 1.79
C ASP A 127 -21.36 32.92 0.88
N ILE A 128 -22.14 32.06 0.21
CA ILE A 128 -23.27 32.46 -0.65
C ILE A 128 -24.39 33.12 0.19
N TYR A 129 -24.68 32.56 1.36
CA TYR A 129 -25.71 33.10 2.25
C TYR A 129 -25.23 34.40 2.93
N ASP A 130 -23.96 34.52 3.30
CA ASP A 130 -23.38 35.77 3.81
C ASP A 130 -23.34 36.88 2.74
N GLU A 131 -23.12 36.55 1.47
CA GLU A 131 -23.22 37.48 0.34
C GLU A 131 -24.68 37.94 0.13
N THR A 132 -25.62 37.00 0.27
CA THR A 132 -27.06 37.28 0.19
C THR A 132 -27.49 38.21 1.32
N ASP A 133 -27.03 38.00 2.55
CA ASP A 133 -27.36 38.84 3.70
C ASP A 133 -26.79 40.26 3.57
N ARG A 134 -25.56 40.39 3.06
CA ARG A 134 -24.98 41.69 2.69
C ARG A 134 -25.80 42.40 1.61
N SER A 135 -26.25 41.67 0.59
CA SER A 135 -27.11 42.21 -0.47
C SER A 135 -28.48 42.66 0.05
N LEU A 136 -29.06 41.90 0.99
CA LEU A 136 -30.31 42.25 1.67
C LEU A 136 -30.16 43.49 2.56
N SER A 137 -29.02 43.64 3.23
CA SER A 137 -28.69 44.81 4.05
C SER A 137 -28.56 46.07 3.20
N LEU A 138 -27.91 45.98 2.03
CA LEU A 138 -27.82 47.06 1.05
C LEU A 138 -29.18 47.48 0.47
N LEU A 139 -30.11 46.53 0.30
CA LEU A 139 -31.47 46.79 -0.19
C LEU A 139 -32.39 47.47 0.85
N ARG A 140 -32.05 47.40 2.15
CA ARG A 140 -32.89 47.95 3.25
C ARG A 140 -32.55 49.38 3.67
N GLY A 141 -31.55 50.02 3.06
CA GLY A 141 -31.29 51.46 3.19
C GLY A 141 -30.88 51.98 4.58
N GLY A 142 -30.47 51.11 5.51
CA GLY A 142 -29.84 51.51 6.78
C GLY A 142 -28.31 51.53 6.68
N PRO A 143 -27.57 52.20 7.60
CA PRO A 143 -26.15 51.90 7.78
C PRO A 143 -26.06 50.39 8.01
N ALA A 144 -25.03 49.73 7.48
CA ALA A 144 -24.79 48.32 7.73
C ALA A 144 -24.84 48.08 9.24
N SER A 145 -26.01 47.67 9.74
CA SER A 145 -26.17 47.31 11.13
C SER A 145 -25.18 46.18 11.34
N GLU A 146 -24.55 46.14 12.51
CA GLU A 146 -23.88 44.96 13.02
C GLU A 146 -24.92 43.84 13.20
N THR A 147 -25.51 43.36 12.11
CA THR A 147 -26.26 42.13 12.07
C THR A 147 -25.21 41.05 12.04
N THR A 148 -25.07 40.39 13.19
CA THR A 148 -24.37 39.12 13.37
C THR A 148 -24.45 38.30 12.08
N PRO A 149 -23.32 37.87 11.49
CA PRO A 149 -23.33 36.98 10.33
C PRO A 149 -24.28 35.83 10.63
N ILE A 150 -25.00 35.33 9.61
CA ILE A 150 -25.88 34.18 9.76
C ILE A 150 -25.17 33.20 10.68
N GLU A 151 -25.70 33.01 11.88
CA GLU A 151 -25.33 31.89 12.73
C GLU A 151 -25.78 30.65 11.94
N THR A 152 -25.02 30.30 10.90
CA THR A 152 -24.64 28.91 10.76
C THR A 152 -24.21 28.58 12.15
N ARG A 153 -24.85 27.57 12.73
CA ARG A 153 -24.34 26.92 13.90
C ARG A 153 -22.87 26.56 13.61
N ALA A 154 -21.94 27.50 13.82
CA ALA A 154 -20.91 27.29 14.80
C ALA A 154 -21.72 26.67 15.92
N ILE A 155 -21.60 25.34 16.03
CA ILE A 155 -21.86 24.68 17.30
C ILE A 155 -21.18 25.63 18.28
N THR A 156 -21.97 26.41 19.01
CA THR A 156 -21.44 27.28 20.05
C THR A 156 -20.54 26.34 20.83
N PRO A 157 -19.20 26.57 20.87
CA PRO A 157 -18.32 25.65 21.57
C PRO A 157 -18.92 25.57 22.96
N ARG A 158 -19.47 24.41 23.33
CA ARG A 158 -20.43 24.26 24.44
C ARG A 158 -20.03 25.23 25.55
N THR A 159 -20.75 26.35 25.65
CA THR A 159 -20.38 27.43 26.58
C THR A 159 -20.69 27.03 28.02
N THR A 160 -21.35 25.89 28.21
CA THR A 160 -21.21 25.08 29.40
C THR A 160 -20.04 24.12 29.22
N PRO A 161 -18.94 24.26 30.00
CA PRO A 161 -17.96 23.19 30.10
C PRO A 161 -18.70 21.98 30.67
N VAL A 162 -19.21 21.12 29.79
CA VAL A 162 -19.59 19.76 30.17
C VAL A 162 -18.27 19.13 30.54
N VAL A 163 -17.94 19.15 31.84
CA VAL A 163 -16.82 18.40 32.39
C VAL A 163 -16.98 17.00 31.79
N PRO A 164 -16.06 16.56 30.90
CA PRO A 164 -16.20 15.24 30.34
C PRO A 164 -16.07 14.30 31.52
N THR A 165 -17.16 13.66 31.93
CA THR A 165 -17.07 12.51 32.81
C THR A 165 -16.28 11.49 32.02
N LEU A 166 -14.99 11.38 32.34
CA LEU A 166 -14.09 10.48 31.63
C LEU A 166 -14.69 9.08 31.72
N SER A 167 -14.95 8.47 30.56
CA SER A 167 -15.30 7.06 30.54
C SER A 167 -14.17 6.27 31.20
N ARG A 168 -14.49 5.11 31.80
CA ARG A 168 -13.48 4.25 32.41
C ARG A 168 -12.31 3.96 31.46
N ARG A 169 -12.61 3.70 30.18
CA ARG A 169 -11.60 3.46 29.13
C ARG A 169 -10.75 4.70 28.84
N SER A 170 -11.37 5.89 28.78
CA SER A 170 -10.65 7.15 28.58
C SER A 170 -9.72 7.45 29.75
N LEU A 171 -10.17 7.20 30.99
CA LEU A 171 -9.35 7.38 32.19
C LEU A 171 -8.16 6.42 32.21
N GLU A 172 -8.36 5.13 31.93
CA GLU A 172 -7.27 4.14 31.81
C GLU A 172 -6.23 4.56 30.75
N THR A 173 -6.71 5.14 29.63
CA THR A 173 -5.83 5.68 28.57
C THR A 173 -5.04 6.89 29.06
N CYS A 174 -5.69 7.83 29.75
CA CYS A 174 -5.03 9.00 30.35
C CYS A 174 -3.94 8.57 31.33
N LEU A 175 -4.25 7.64 32.23
CA LEU A 175 -3.30 7.14 33.22
C LEU A 175 -2.12 6.44 32.56
N THR A 176 -2.35 5.68 31.48
CA THR A 176 -1.28 5.06 30.71
C THR A 176 -0.30 6.11 30.16
N VAL A 177 -0.81 7.19 29.55
CA VAL A 177 0.03 8.28 29.04
C VAL A 177 0.80 8.96 30.18
N LEU A 178 0.11 9.33 31.26
CA LEU A 178 0.71 10.05 32.38
C LEU A 178 1.75 9.22 33.13
N GLN A 179 1.63 7.89 33.17
CA GLN A 179 2.65 6.99 33.74
C GLN A 179 3.95 6.97 32.95
N HIS A 180 3.91 7.28 31.65
CA HIS A 180 5.07 7.25 30.76
C HIS A 180 5.70 8.62 30.51
N VAL A 181 5.18 9.69 31.12
CA VAL A 181 5.85 11.00 31.12
C VAL A 181 7.20 10.84 31.82
N PRO A 182 8.36 11.17 31.20
CA PRO A 182 9.66 10.97 31.83
C PRO A 182 9.86 11.84 33.08
N THR A 183 10.83 11.49 33.92
CA THR A 183 11.22 12.35 35.05
C THR A 183 11.83 13.67 34.55
N ARG A 184 11.89 14.71 35.38
CA ARG A 184 12.42 16.03 34.96
C ARG A 184 13.84 15.95 34.37
N ALA A 185 14.71 15.15 35.00
CA ALA A 185 16.08 14.97 34.54
C ALA A 185 16.13 14.22 33.20
N GLU A 186 15.36 13.15 33.08
CA GLU A 186 15.30 12.34 31.86
C GLU A 186 14.67 13.10 30.69
N ALA A 187 13.56 13.80 30.92
CA ALA A 187 12.91 14.62 29.91
C ALA A 187 13.83 15.72 29.37
N ARG A 188 14.62 16.37 30.24
CA ARG A 188 15.60 17.37 29.80
C ARG A 188 16.66 16.74 28.89
N ARG A 189 17.22 15.60 29.28
CA ARG A 189 18.19 14.86 28.47
C ARG A 189 17.62 14.47 27.11
N LEU A 190 16.45 13.83 27.08
CA LEU A 190 15.80 13.40 25.84
C LEU A 190 15.47 14.59 24.94
N PHE A 191 14.99 15.70 25.50
CA PHE A 191 14.68 16.91 24.74
C PHE A 191 15.93 17.60 24.14
N ASP A 192 17.03 17.61 24.88
CA ASP A 192 18.30 18.18 24.40
C ASP A 192 18.92 17.30 23.29
N ASP A 193 18.76 15.97 23.39
CA ASP A 193 19.25 14.97 22.40
C ASP A 193 18.36 14.83 21.16
N GLY A 194 17.06 15.11 21.26
CA GLY A 194 16.05 14.90 20.23
C GLY A 194 15.95 15.99 19.17
N CYS A 195 17.09 16.56 18.76
CA CYS A 195 17.13 17.65 17.80
C CYS A 195 17.08 17.14 16.36
N THR A 196 16.19 17.71 15.52
CA THR A 196 16.17 17.49 14.07
C THR A 196 16.57 18.77 13.32
N VAL A 197 17.13 18.68 12.11
CA VAL A 197 17.44 19.89 11.29
C VAL A 197 16.19 20.68 10.91
N LEU A 198 15.04 20.01 10.86
CA LEU A 198 13.73 20.61 10.64
C LEU A 198 13.02 20.99 11.93
N ASP A 199 13.71 20.95 13.09
CA ASP A 199 13.21 21.51 14.35
C ASP A 199 13.11 23.02 14.17
N CYS A 200 11.96 23.41 13.66
CA CYS A 200 11.56 24.78 13.59
C CYS A 200 11.14 25.29 14.98
N TRP A 201 10.60 26.50 14.98
CA TRP A 201 9.96 27.26 16.06
C TRP A 201 9.35 26.51 17.27
N VAL A 202 8.81 25.28 17.13
CA VAL A 202 8.15 24.55 18.22
C VAL A 202 9.13 24.25 19.35
N ARG A 203 10.43 24.08 19.07
CA ARG A 203 11.38 23.67 20.10
C ARG A 203 11.46 24.66 21.26
N GLN A 204 11.51 25.97 20.99
CA GLN A 204 11.56 26.99 22.05
C GLN A 204 10.24 27.09 22.81
N VAL A 205 9.11 27.01 22.09
CA VAL A 205 7.78 26.94 22.71
C VAL A 205 7.68 25.72 23.63
N THR A 206 8.01 24.53 23.13
CA THR A 206 7.98 23.28 23.89
C THR A 206 8.94 23.30 25.07
N GLN A 207 10.11 23.94 24.95
CA GLN A 207 11.02 24.10 26.07
C GLN A 207 10.37 24.89 27.21
N ARG A 208 9.73 26.03 26.92
CA ARG A 208 8.99 26.83 27.92
C ARG A 208 7.84 26.02 28.54
N VAL A 209 7.05 25.35 27.71
CA VAL A 209 5.91 24.55 28.18
C VAL A 209 6.39 23.35 29.02
N MET A 210 7.47 22.68 28.63
CA MET A 210 8.05 21.54 29.36
C MET A 210 8.56 21.97 30.73
N LEU A 211 9.22 23.14 30.82
CA LEU A 211 9.61 23.70 32.12
C LEU A 211 8.38 23.96 33.00
N SER A 212 7.34 24.58 32.42
CA SER A 212 6.07 24.84 33.10
C SER A 212 5.35 23.57 33.56
N LEU A 213 5.43 22.47 32.78
CA LEU A 213 4.90 21.16 33.16
C LEU A 213 5.52 20.68 34.47
N TYR A 214 6.86 20.73 34.59
CA TYR A 214 7.53 20.26 35.81
C TYR A 214 7.45 21.24 36.98
N GLU A 215 7.31 22.54 36.72
CA GLU A 215 7.05 23.53 37.77
C GLU A 215 5.67 23.33 38.41
N MET A 216 4.64 23.04 37.60
CA MET A 216 3.29 22.80 38.10
C MET A 216 3.11 21.36 38.60
N PHE A 217 3.38 20.36 37.76
CA PHE A 217 3.03 18.96 38.03
C PHE A 217 4.22 18.09 38.47
N GLY A 218 5.39 18.69 38.71
CA GLY A 218 6.59 17.93 39.10
C GLY A 218 6.39 17.07 40.36
N HIS A 219 5.54 17.52 41.29
CA HIS A 219 5.17 16.75 42.48
C HIS A 219 4.36 15.47 42.16
N CYS A 220 3.60 15.45 41.06
CA CYS A 220 2.84 14.28 40.58
C CYS A 220 3.69 13.33 39.72
N LEU A 221 4.74 13.85 39.09
CA LEU A 221 5.53 13.18 38.04
C LEU A 221 6.89 12.65 38.53
N GLY A 222 7.07 12.51 39.85
CA GLY A 222 8.27 11.92 40.46
C GLY A 222 8.35 10.39 40.33
N ASP A 223 9.35 9.80 40.98
CA ASP A 223 9.59 8.34 40.95
C ASP A 223 8.49 7.52 41.65
N SER A 224 7.78 8.12 42.61
CA SER A 224 6.65 7.51 43.32
C SER A 224 5.35 8.25 42.98
N ARG A 225 4.69 7.83 41.89
CA ARG A 225 3.47 8.45 41.39
C ARG A 225 2.25 7.94 42.14
N LYS A 226 1.49 8.87 42.74
CA LYS A 226 0.21 8.54 43.37
C LYS A 226 -0.89 8.52 42.31
N GLU A 227 -1.67 7.46 42.30
CA GLU A 227 -2.77 7.30 41.34
C GLU A 227 -3.79 8.46 41.43
N THR A 228 -4.08 8.96 42.63
CA THR A 228 -4.97 10.11 42.85
C THR A 228 -4.50 11.36 42.12
N ASP A 229 -3.21 11.68 42.20
CA ASP A 229 -2.63 12.89 41.62
C ASP A 229 -2.65 12.80 40.08
N LEU A 230 -2.45 11.60 39.53
CA LEU A 230 -2.55 11.35 38.09
C LEU A 230 -3.99 11.41 37.59
N ILE A 231 -4.97 10.96 38.38
CA ILE A 231 -6.40 11.08 38.06
C ILE A 231 -6.80 12.56 37.98
N ASP A 232 -6.38 13.37 38.95
CA ASP A 232 -6.67 14.81 38.97
C ASP A 232 -6.04 15.53 37.76
N MET A 233 -4.79 15.19 37.44
CA MET A 233 -4.11 15.70 36.25
C MET A 233 -4.84 15.26 34.96
N ALA A 234 -5.29 14.00 34.87
CA ALA A 234 -6.03 13.50 33.71
C ALA A 234 -7.34 14.27 33.49
N HIS A 235 -8.09 14.56 34.56
CA HIS A 235 -9.31 15.37 34.47
C HIS A 235 -9.01 16.81 34.03
N LEU A 236 -7.95 17.43 34.56
CA LEU A 236 -7.56 18.79 34.20
C LEU A 236 -7.16 18.88 32.71
N LEU A 237 -6.26 18.01 32.25
CA LEU A 237 -5.81 17.99 30.85
C LEU A 237 -6.98 17.72 29.89
N SER A 238 -7.88 16.80 30.24
CA SER A 238 -9.06 16.50 29.42
C SER A 238 -10.03 17.67 29.35
N ARG A 239 -10.24 18.38 30.47
CA ARG A 239 -11.05 19.60 30.50
C ARG A 239 -10.42 20.69 29.63
N ASN A 240 -9.13 20.94 29.78
CA ASN A 240 -8.43 21.94 28.97
C ASN A 240 -8.52 21.58 27.48
N THR A 241 -8.28 20.32 27.13
CA THR A 241 -8.34 19.83 25.74
C THR A 241 -9.72 20.01 25.10
N SER A 242 -10.80 20.02 25.89
CA SER A 242 -12.16 20.28 25.38
C SER A 242 -12.43 21.75 25.01
N VAL A 243 -11.56 22.68 25.44
CA VAL A 243 -11.66 24.10 25.08
C VAL A 243 -10.93 24.31 23.75
N SER A 244 -11.52 25.07 22.82
CA SER A 244 -10.86 25.37 21.54
C SER A 244 -9.63 26.26 21.75
N LEU A 245 -8.54 25.97 21.01
CA LEU A 245 -7.31 26.77 21.04
C LEU A 245 -7.42 27.89 19.99
N SER A 246 -7.17 29.14 20.39
CA SER A 246 -7.21 30.28 19.46
C SER A 246 -5.90 30.39 18.66
N ASP A 247 -6.00 30.29 17.34
CA ASP A 247 -4.89 30.52 16.41
C ASP A 247 -4.73 32.00 15.98
N LYS A 248 -5.50 32.89 16.63
CA LYS A 248 -5.56 34.34 16.33
C LYS A 248 -4.97 35.21 17.45
N GLU A 249 -4.44 34.60 18.51
CA GLU A 249 -3.79 35.35 19.59
C GLU A 249 -2.56 36.09 19.04
N ALA A 250 -2.50 37.39 19.30
CA ALA A 250 -1.44 38.25 18.80
C ALA A 250 -0.24 38.28 19.75
N ASP A 251 -0.50 38.16 21.06
CA ASP A 251 0.55 38.14 22.07
C ASP A 251 1.18 36.75 22.22
N SER A 252 2.50 36.67 22.06
CA SER A 252 3.22 35.40 22.09
C SER A 252 3.15 34.70 23.45
N ASP A 253 3.18 35.45 24.55
CA ASP A 253 3.17 34.87 25.89
C ASP A 253 1.76 34.42 26.28
N ALA A 254 0.73 35.20 25.96
CA ALA A 254 -0.67 34.82 26.13
C ALA A 254 -1.00 33.54 25.32
N TRP A 255 -0.50 33.45 24.09
CA TRP A 255 -0.67 32.25 23.26
C TRP A 255 -0.02 31.02 23.92
N ILE A 256 1.23 31.11 24.39
CA ILE A 256 1.92 30.00 25.08
C ILE A 256 1.25 29.65 26.41
N GLN A 257 0.77 30.66 27.16
CA GLN A 257 0.04 30.46 28.43
C GLN A 257 -1.28 29.71 28.23
N SER A 258 -1.90 29.82 27.06
CA SER A 258 -3.17 29.14 26.75
C SER A 258 -3.05 27.60 26.70
N PHE A 259 -1.84 27.05 26.64
CA PHE A 259 -1.60 25.61 26.62
C PHE A 259 -0.42 25.16 27.50
N SER A 260 -0.02 25.97 28.48
CA SER A 260 1.04 25.66 29.46
C SER A 260 0.54 25.81 30.90
N GLY A 261 1.35 25.38 31.87
CA GLY A 261 1.01 25.44 33.29
C GLY A 261 -0.32 24.77 33.60
N ARG A 262 -1.26 25.49 34.22
CA ARG A 262 -2.60 24.97 34.54
C ARG A 262 -3.48 24.74 33.31
N ASN A 263 -3.13 25.31 32.16
CA ASN A 263 -3.86 25.16 30.89
C ASN A 263 -3.29 24.04 30.00
N LEU A 264 -2.38 23.20 30.53
CA LEU A 264 -1.78 22.10 29.77
C LEU A 264 -2.85 21.16 29.18
N ARG A 265 -2.60 20.66 27.96
CA ARG A 265 -3.53 19.87 27.14
C ARG A 265 -2.89 18.56 26.69
N TRP A 266 -3.70 17.60 26.22
CA TRP A 266 -3.20 16.37 25.60
C TRP A 266 -2.44 16.64 24.30
N ASP A 267 -2.88 17.63 23.50
CA ASP A 267 -2.17 18.05 22.28
C ASP A 267 -0.72 18.46 22.61
N THR A 268 -0.58 19.30 23.64
CA THR A 268 0.70 19.82 24.10
C THR A 268 1.61 18.73 24.65
N LEU A 269 1.04 17.78 25.40
CA LEU A 269 1.79 16.65 25.91
C LEU A 269 2.27 15.73 24.77
N GLY A 270 1.44 15.55 23.74
CA GLY A 270 1.82 14.87 22.51
C GLY A 270 3.03 15.51 21.82
N VAL A 271 3.10 16.85 21.77
CA VAL A 271 4.27 17.57 21.25
C VAL A 271 5.53 17.24 22.06
N MET A 272 5.44 17.14 23.39
CA MET A 272 6.60 16.76 24.22
C MET A 272 7.04 15.31 23.97
N PHE A 273 6.09 14.38 23.89
CA PHE A 273 6.37 12.97 23.58
C PHE A 273 7.06 12.79 22.23
N VAL A 274 6.72 13.61 21.23
CA VAL A 274 7.44 13.64 19.95
C VAL A 274 8.92 13.94 20.15
N TYR A 275 9.28 15.00 20.87
CA TYR A 275 10.69 15.34 21.12
C TYR A 275 11.39 14.27 21.95
N TRP A 276 10.72 13.72 22.97
CA TRP A 276 11.31 12.65 23.77
C TRP A 276 11.55 11.38 22.94
N ALA A 277 10.65 11.05 22.01
CA ALA A 277 10.82 9.91 21.10
C ALA A 277 12.00 10.12 20.12
N PHE A 278 12.18 11.33 19.58
CA PHE A 278 13.39 11.66 18.80
C PHE A 278 14.66 11.56 19.67
N GLY A 279 14.60 12.05 20.91
CA GLY A 279 15.70 11.96 21.89
C GLY A 279 16.12 10.53 22.17
N GLY A 280 15.15 9.64 22.42
CA GLY A 280 15.39 8.21 22.68
C GLY A 280 16.05 7.48 21.51
N ARG A 281 15.98 8.04 20.29
CA ARG A 281 16.65 7.50 19.10
C ARG A 281 18.06 8.06 18.87
N SER A 282 18.41 9.19 19.50
CA SER A 282 19.70 9.85 19.30
C SER A 282 20.86 8.99 19.81
N LYS A 283 21.93 8.85 18.99
CA LYS A 283 23.12 8.05 19.35
C LYS A 283 23.92 8.60 20.54
N ARG A 284 23.67 9.86 20.96
CA ARG A 284 24.26 10.42 22.20
C ARG A 284 23.74 9.70 23.46
N SER A 285 22.46 9.35 23.48
CA SER A 285 21.86 8.55 24.55
C SER A 285 22.34 7.09 24.57
N PHE A 286 22.91 6.58 23.46
CA PHE A 286 23.49 5.22 23.35
C PHE A 286 24.96 5.11 23.82
N ARG A 287 25.61 6.20 24.24
CA ARG A 287 27.02 6.19 24.69
C ARG A 287 27.21 6.06 26.21
N MET A 288 26.15 6.03 27.02
CA MET A 288 26.26 5.78 28.46
C MET A 288 25.76 4.37 28.82
N GLU A 289 26.71 3.60 29.37
CA GLU A 289 26.57 2.40 30.23
C GLU A 289 25.63 1.28 29.76
N SER A 290 26.24 0.22 29.21
CA SER A 290 25.95 -1.20 29.50
C SER A 290 24.49 -1.70 29.61
N GLY A 291 23.52 -1.02 29.00
CA GLY A 291 22.12 -1.46 28.90
C GLY A 291 21.86 -2.29 27.64
N ASP A 292 21.03 -3.33 27.77
CA ASP A 292 20.64 -4.22 26.68
C ASP A 292 19.87 -3.44 25.59
N ARG A 293 20.21 -3.66 24.30
CA ARG A 293 19.60 -2.94 23.15
C ARG A 293 18.07 -3.12 23.08
N THR A 294 17.56 -4.16 23.73
CA THR A 294 16.15 -4.54 23.83
C THR A 294 15.35 -3.57 24.72
N GLU A 295 15.91 -3.09 25.83
CA GLU A 295 15.25 -2.18 26.77
C GLU A 295 15.06 -0.78 26.18
N VAL A 296 16.06 -0.27 25.45
CA VAL A 296 16.00 1.04 24.78
C VAL A 296 14.98 1.03 23.63
N ALA A 297 14.93 -0.04 22.85
CA ALA A 297 13.90 -0.22 21.83
C ALA A 297 12.49 -0.30 22.43
N GLY A 298 12.35 -0.96 23.59
CA GLY A 298 11.10 -1.00 24.36
C GLY A 298 10.66 0.39 24.85
N SER A 299 11.59 1.22 25.30
CA SER A 299 11.32 2.59 25.77
C SER A 299 10.85 3.52 24.63
N VAL A 300 11.50 3.47 23.46
CA VAL A 300 11.07 4.27 22.30
C VAL A 300 9.68 3.86 21.81
N LEU A 301 9.39 2.56 21.73
CA LEU A 301 8.06 2.06 21.35
C LEU A 301 6.97 2.50 22.35
N ALA A 302 7.30 2.58 23.64
CA ALA A 302 6.39 3.09 24.66
C ALA A 302 6.08 4.59 24.45
N LEU A 303 7.11 5.41 24.19
CA LEU A 303 6.92 6.84 23.88
C LEU A 303 6.07 7.03 22.61
N GLN A 304 6.29 6.22 21.57
CA GLN A 304 5.47 6.26 20.35
C GLN A 304 4.01 5.95 20.62
N ARG A 305 3.75 4.91 21.43
CA ARG A 305 2.40 4.57 21.85
C ARG A 305 1.74 5.72 22.59
N CYS A 306 2.49 6.44 23.45
CA CYS A 306 1.99 7.63 24.13
C CYS A 306 1.64 8.77 23.18
N ILE A 307 2.39 8.96 22.07
CA ILE A 307 2.01 9.92 21.02
C ILE A 307 0.66 9.54 20.42
N ASP A 308 0.48 8.27 20.03
CA ASP A 308 -0.77 7.79 19.41
C ASP A 308 -1.97 7.91 20.38
N LEU A 309 -1.75 7.63 21.67
CA LEU A 309 -2.78 7.82 22.71
C LEU A 309 -3.09 9.31 22.97
N CYS A 310 -2.10 10.21 22.92
CA CYS A 310 -2.36 11.65 23.00
C CYS A 310 -3.22 12.12 21.82
N VAL A 311 -2.96 11.64 20.61
CA VAL A 311 -3.78 11.92 19.42
C VAL A 311 -5.22 11.40 19.61
N GLU A 312 -5.41 10.19 20.15
CA GLU A 312 -6.73 9.64 20.45
C GLU A 312 -7.48 10.49 21.50
N LEU A 313 -6.82 10.87 22.58
CA LEU A 313 -7.40 11.71 23.64
C LEU A 313 -7.76 13.11 23.13
N SER A 314 -6.92 13.71 22.29
CA SER A 314 -7.20 14.99 21.62
C SER A 314 -8.41 14.91 20.70
N ARG A 315 -8.51 13.86 19.87
CA ARG A 315 -9.64 13.65 18.95
C ARG A 315 -10.97 13.47 19.67
N GLY A 316 -10.95 12.82 20.83
CA GLY A 316 -12.16 12.64 21.64
C GLY A 316 -12.70 13.92 22.25
N ALA A 317 -11.91 15.01 22.28
CA ALA A 317 -12.22 16.23 23.03
C ALA A 317 -12.20 17.52 22.18
N SER A 318 -11.48 17.58 21.06
CA SER A 318 -11.29 18.76 20.22
C SER A 318 -11.50 18.45 18.74
N GLU A 319 -12.01 19.42 17.97
CA GLU A 319 -12.15 19.33 16.51
C GLU A 319 -10.81 19.46 15.76
N GLY A 320 -9.72 19.73 16.49
CA GLY A 320 -8.37 19.86 15.96
C GLY A 320 -7.80 21.27 16.14
N ASN A 321 -6.48 21.38 16.13
CA ASN A 321 -5.74 22.62 16.34
C ASN A 321 -4.31 22.49 15.78
N ILE A 322 -3.56 23.60 15.76
CA ILE A 322 -2.19 23.63 15.24
C ILE A 322 -1.22 22.69 15.98
N LEU A 323 -1.39 22.47 17.29
CA LEU A 323 -0.52 21.56 18.06
C LEU A 323 -0.77 20.11 17.65
N LEU A 324 -2.04 19.70 17.52
CA LEU A 324 -2.38 18.36 17.02
C LEU A 324 -1.87 18.14 15.59
N LEU A 325 -1.98 19.16 14.73
CA LEU A 325 -1.43 19.10 13.38
C LEU A 325 0.09 18.88 13.39
N TYR A 326 0.81 19.59 14.27
CA TYR A 326 2.24 19.39 14.45
C TYR A 326 2.58 17.98 14.94
N VAL A 327 1.81 17.44 15.90
CA VAL A 327 2.00 16.06 16.39
C VAL A 327 1.82 15.05 15.25
N LEU A 328 0.79 15.19 14.41
CA LEU A 328 0.56 14.30 13.27
C LEU A 328 1.68 14.38 12.22
N TYR A 329 2.11 15.59 11.88
CA TYR A 329 3.25 15.81 10.97
C TYR A 329 4.52 15.12 11.51
N GLN A 330 4.89 15.39 12.75
CA GLN A 330 6.08 14.79 13.35
C GLN A 330 5.95 13.28 13.57
N ARG A 331 4.74 12.78 13.84
CA ARG A 331 4.47 11.35 13.94
C ARG A 331 4.73 10.64 12.61
N ALA A 332 4.39 11.27 11.47
CA ALA A 332 4.70 10.77 10.14
C ALA A 332 6.22 10.74 9.88
N VAL A 333 6.94 11.81 10.23
CA VAL A 333 8.42 11.87 10.16
C VAL A 333 9.03 10.75 11.01
N LEU A 334 8.62 10.62 12.27
CA LEU A 334 9.13 9.59 13.17
C LEU A 334 8.86 8.17 12.64
N GLU A 335 7.68 7.94 12.07
CA GLU A 335 7.33 6.65 11.46
C GLU A 335 8.23 6.32 10.26
N SER A 336 8.58 7.32 9.43
CA SER A 336 9.48 7.11 8.27
C SER A 336 10.86 6.62 8.70
N MET A 337 11.37 7.14 9.82
CA MET A 337 12.64 6.74 10.42
C MET A 337 12.59 5.36 11.11
N ILE A 338 11.43 4.70 11.17
CA ILE A 338 11.23 3.43 11.88
C ILE A 338 10.80 2.33 10.93
N ALA A 339 9.70 2.55 10.22
CA ALA A 339 9.13 1.59 9.28
C ALA A 339 9.70 1.74 7.85
N GLY A 340 10.41 2.83 7.55
CA GLY A 340 10.84 3.20 6.21
C GLY A 340 9.83 4.07 5.46
N ASP A 341 10.31 4.91 4.55
CA ASP A 341 9.54 5.95 3.86
C ASP A 341 8.41 5.39 2.97
N ALA A 342 8.59 4.19 2.44
CA ALA A 342 7.59 3.51 1.61
C ALA A 342 6.46 2.84 2.42
N SER A 343 6.55 2.81 3.75
CA SER A 343 5.60 2.09 4.60
C SER A 343 4.18 2.65 4.50
N PRO A 344 3.13 1.79 4.47
CA PRO A 344 1.75 2.24 4.55
C PRO A 344 1.44 3.07 5.81
N SER A 345 2.13 2.84 6.93
CA SER A 345 1.93 3.58 8.18
C SER A 345 2.35 5.05 8.04
N VAL A 346 3.45 5.34 7.36
CA VAL A 346 3.91 6.70 7.05
C VAL A 346 2.87 7.43 6.23
N TRP A 347 2.37 6.78 5.17
CA TRP A 347 1.35 7.34 4.29
C TRP A 347 0.05 7.67 5.04
N ARG A 348 -0.36 6.81 5.99
CA ARG A 348 -1.55 7.04 6.81
C ARG A 348 -1.39 8.28 7.71
N TYR A 349 -0.29 8.40 8.45
CA TYR A 349 -0.07 9.56 9.32
C TYR A 349 0.07 10.86 8.53
N HIS A 350 0.77 10.84 7.40
CA HIS A 350 0.86 11.99 6.51
C HIS A 350 -0.51 12.37 5.93
N GLY A 351 -1.33 11.38 5.55
CA GLY A 351 -2.71 11.61 5.11
C GLY A 351 -3.60 12.24 6.19
N GLU A 352 -3.44 11.83 7.45
CA GLU A 352 -4.13 12.45 8.58
C GLU A 352 -3.69 13.92 8.78
N ALA A 353 -2.39 14.23 8.63
CA ALA A 353 -1.89 15.61 8.68
C ALA A 353 -2.39 16.47 7.51
N ALA A 354 -2.35 15.94 6.28
CA ALA A 354 -2.85 16.59 5.08
C ALA A 354 -4.36 16.86 5.15
N GLY A 355 -5.15 15.93 5.70
CA GLY A 355 -6.57 16.14 5.95
C GLY A 355 -6.83 17.22 6.99
N LEU A 356 -6.10 17.21 8.10
CA LEU A 356 -6.29 18.19 9.18
C LEU A 356 -5.89 19.61 8.77
N ILE A 357 -4.78 19.80 8.03
CA ILE A 357 -4.39 21.14 7.55
C ILE A 357 -5.43 21.71 6.57
N MET A 358 -6.08 20.85 5.77
CA MET A 358 -7.18 21.25 4.91
C MET A 358 -8.41 21.67 5.72
N TYR A 359 -8.79 20.84 6.71
CA TYR A 359 -9.92 21.11 7.60
C TYR A 359 -9.77 22.41 8.39
N LEU A 360 -8.56 22.69 8.91
CA LEU A 360 -8.25 23.92 9.64
C LEU A 360 -8.17 25.17 8.75
N GLY A 361 -8.25 25.01 7.42
CA GLY A 361 -8.12 26.13 6.47
C GLY A 361 -6.73 26.76 6.37
N ILE A 362 -5.72 26.17 7.03
CA ILE A 362 -4.34 26.68 7.07
C ILE A 362 -3.67 26.63 5.68
N HIS A 363 -4.13 25.77 4.77
CA HIS A 363 -3.68 25.71 3.38
C HIS A 363 -4.21 26.86 2.49
N ALA A 364 -5.31 27.49 2.90
CA ALA A 364 -6.09 28.44 2.10
C ALA A 364 -6.12 29.85 2.74
N GLU A 365 -5.07 30.22 3.48
CA GLU A 365 -4.95 31.56 4.02
C GLU A 365 -4.67 32.56 2.89
N THR A 366 -5.31 33.72 2.92
CA THR A 366 -5.10 34.77 1.91
C THR A 366 -4.24 35.88 2.48
N ALA A 367 -3.39 36.46 1.64
CA ALA A 367 -2.60 37.64 1.99
C ALA A 367 -3.56 38.82 2.25
N ARG A 368 -3.41 39.48 3.41
CA ARG A 368 -4.06 40.77 3.69
C ARG A 368 -3.11 41.89 3.26
N ASP A 369 -3.66 43.01 2.80
CA ASP A 369 -2.88 44.18 2.35
C ASP A 369 -1.99 44.79 3.46
N ALA A 370 -2.24 44.46 4.73
CA ALA A 370 -1.40 44.78 5.89
C ALA A 370 -1.25 43.56 6.82
N TYR A 371 -0.43 42.58 6.42
CA TYR A 371 -0.13 41.44 7.30
C TYR A 371 0.80 41.86 8.45
N VAL A 372 0.33 41.66 9.68
CA VAL A 372 1.14 41.83 10.90
C VAL A 372 1.54 40.43 11.40
N PRO A 373 2.84 40.09 11.45
CA PRO A 373 3.28 38.80 11.95
C PRO A 373 2.95 38.67 13.44
N THR A 374 2.47 37.49 13.80
CA THR A 374 2.35 37.03 15.18
C THR A 374 3.07 35.69 15.27
N LEU A 375 3.40 35.24 16.50
CA LEU A 375 3.96 33.91 16.69
C LEU A 375 3.06 32.89 15.98
N ALA A 376 1.81 32.70 16.46
CA ALA A 376 0.84 31.74 15.92
C ALA A 376 0.61 31.85 14.39
N GLY A 377 0.59 33.06 13.83
CA GLY A 377 0.41 33.28 12.39
C GLY A 377 1.58 32.75 11.56
N GLU A 378 2.81 33.05 11.98
CA GLU A 378 4.01 32.54 11.29
C GLU A 378 4.19 31.03 11.49
N LEU A 379 3.71 30.46 12.61
CA LEU A 379 3.72 29.00 12.82
C LEU A 379 2.85 28.27 11.81
N ARG A 380 1.66 28.79 11.51
CA ARG A 380 0.75 28.21 10.51
C ARG A 380 1.40 28.19 9.13
N ARG A 381 2.00 29.30 8.71
CA ARG A 381 2.71 29.40 7.43
C ARG A 381 3.90 28.44 7.34
N ARG A 382 4.70 28.35 8.41
CA ARG A 382 5.84 27.42 8.48
C ARG A 382 5.39 25.95 8.43
N LEU A 383 4.35 25.59 9.18
CA LEU A 383 3.83 24.22 9.21
C LEU A 383 3.20 23.83 7.87
N CYS A 384 2.51 24.76 7.20
CA CYS A 384 2.04 24.56 5.83
C CYS A 384 3.19 24.25 4.87
N GLY A 385 4.27 25.04 4.91
CA GLY A 385 5.47 24.80 4.10
C GLY A 385 6.15 23.46 4.39
N LEU A 386 6.27 23.08 5.66
CA LEU A 386 6.84 21.79 6.08
C LEU A 386 6.02 20.59 5.57
N ILE A 387 4.70 20.62 5.75
CA ILE A 387 3.81 19.54 5.31
C ILE A 387 3.78 19.46 3.78
N MET A 388 3.80 20.61 3.09
CA MET A 388 3.93 20.64 1.63
C MET A 388 5.26 20.02 1.17
N THR A 389 6.36 20.34 1.86
CA THR A 389 7.69 19.83 1.51
C THR A 389 7.75 18.31 1.65
N ILE A 390 7.30 17.77 2.79
CA ILE A 390 7.33 16.33 3.02
C ILE A 390 6.39 15.56 2.09
N ASP A 391 5.25 16.17 1.71
CA ASP A 391 4.34 15.62 0.70
C ASP A 391 5.06 15.40 -0.65
N LYS A 392 5.89 16.36 -1.09
CA LYS A 392 6.67 16.21 -2.34
C LYS A 392 7.81 15.23 -2.20
N VAL A 393 8.50 15.22 -1.06
CA VAL A 393 9.57 14.24 -0.80
C VAL A 393 8.98 12.83 -0.87
N GLY A 394 7.86 12.57 -0.18
CA GLY A 394 7.19 11.26 -0.19
C GLY A 394 6.65 10.88 -1.57
N ALA A 395 6.05 11.82 -2.31
CA ALA A 395 5.56 11.57 -3.66
C ALA A 395 6.69 11.23 -4.64
N ILE A 396 7.82 11.97 -4.59
CA ILE A 396 9.00 11.69 -5.43
C ILE A 396 9.67 10.37 -5.03
N PHE A 397 9.70 10.04 -3.74
CA PHE A 397 10.31 8.80 -3.25
C PHE A 397 9.51 7.55 -3.65
N THR A 398 8.17 7.64 -3.59
CA THR A 398 7.28 6.48 -3.78
C THR A 398 6.63 6.41 -5.17
N GLY A 399 6.70 7.48 -5.96
CA GLY A 399 5.99 7.60 -7.24
C GLY A 399 4.48 7.83 -7.09
N ARG A 400 3.97 8.01 -5.87
CA ARG A 400 2.54 8.20 -5.59
C ARG A 400 2.09 9.64 -5.84
N PRO A 401 0.81 9.88 -6.19
CA PRO A 401 0.27 11.22 -6.28
C PRO A 401 0.41 12.00 -4.97
N PRO A 402 0.77 13.30 -5.02
CA PRO A 402 0.83 14.14 -3.84
C PRO A 402 -0.56 14.37 -3.24
N LEU A 403 -0.67 14.50 -1.92
CA LEU A 403 -1.93 14.80 -1.25
C LEU A 403 -2.27 16.29 -1.27
N MET A 404 -1.26 17.17 -1.40
CA MET A 404 -1.44 18.62 -1.36
C MET A 404 -0.95 19.28 -2.64
N SER A 405 -1.82 19.60 -3.60
CA SER A 405 -1.40 20.32 -4.81
C SER A 405 -1.22 21.82 -4.55
N ARG A 406 -0.18 22.42 -5.17
CA ARG A 406 0.05 23.87 -5.17
C ARG A 406 -1.15 24.66 -5.70
N ARG A 407 -1.99 24.05 -6.55
CA ARG A 407 -3.19 24.67 -7.13
C ARG A 407 -4.25 25.01 -6.09
N TYR A 408 -4.22 24.35 -4.93
CA TYR A 408 -5.17 24.54 -3.83
C TYR A 408 -4.52 25.17 -2.60
N ILE A 409 -3.26 25.60 -2.69
CA ILE A 409 -2.55 26.27 -1.59
C ILE A 409 -2.48 27.76 -1.91
N SER A 410 -3.08 28.59 -1.06
CA SER A 410 -2.99 30.06 -1.17
C SER A 410 -2.16 30.69 -0.06
N THR A 411 -1.83 29.92 0.98
CA THR A 411 -1.13 30.41 2.16
C THR A 411 0.22 31.03 1.78
N PRO A 412 0.49 32.30 2.17
CA PRO A 412 1.75 32.95 1.86
C PRO A 412 2.95 32.23 2.48
N LEU A 413 4.10 32.34 1.81
CA LEU A 413 5.37 31.81 2.32
C LEU A 413 5.72 32.44 3.69
N PRO A 414 6.28 31.66 4.63
CA PRO A 414 6.63 32.17 5.97
C PRO A 414 7.71 33.24 5.90
N LEU A 415 7.59 34.30 6.68
CA LEU A 415 8.60 35.36 6.77
C LEU A 415 9.87 34.83 7.44
N ASP A 416 11.01 35.32 6.99
CA ASP A 416 12.33 34.89 7.46
C ASP A 416 12.73 35.54 8.79
N LEU A 417 11.90 35.31 9.80
CA LEU A 417 12.04 35.87 11.16
C LEU A 417 12.69 34.86 12.10
N ARG A 418 13.56 35.33 13.01
CA ARG A 418 14.12 34.48 14.08
C ARG A 418 13.03 34.08 15.06
N ASN A 419 13.20 32.92 15.69
CA ASN A 419 12.24 32.44 16.68
C ASN A 419 12.23 33.34 17.92
N GLU A 420 13.39 33.87 18.29
CA GLU A 420 13.56 34.78 19.43
C GLU A 420 12.80 36.09 19.21
N ASP A 421 12.84 36.63 17.99
CA ASP A 421 12.14 37.87 17.65
C ASP A 421 10.61 37.67 17.73
N LEU A 422 10.10 36.51 17.28
CA LEU A 422 8.69 36.11 17.42
C LEU A 422 8.21 35.94 18.86
N MET A 423 9.14 35.83 19.83
CA MET A 423 8.83 35.76 21.26
C MET A 423 9.13 37.06 22.02
N GLY A 424 9.64 38.09 21.33
CA GLY A 424 10.09 39.35 21.94
C GLY A 424 9.00 40.42 22.08
N GLY A 425 7.72 40.07 21.86
CA GLY A 425 6.58 41.00 21.89
C GLY A 425 6.37 41.76 20.56
N HIS A 426 5.26 42.50 20.49
CA HIS A 426 4.79 43.13 19.24
C HIS A 426 5.82 44.08 18.59
N GLU A 427 6.45 44.96 19.38
CA GLU A 427 7.44 45.93 18.87
C GLU A 427 8.67 45.24 18.26
N THR A 428 9.16 44.18 18.91
CA THR A 428 10.30 43.39 18.42
C THR A 428 9.96 42.70 17.09
N ILE A 429 8.74 42.16 16.98
CA ILE A 429 8.25 41.48 15.77
C ILE A 429 8.14 42.47 14.60
N VAL A 430 7.56 43.65 14.84
CA VAL A 430 7.44 44.69 13.81
C VAL A 430 8.82 45.15 13.33
N LYS A 431 9.75 45.41 14.24
CA LYS A 431 11.12 45.79 13.89
C LYS A 431 11.85 44.71 13.09
N ALA A 432 11.67 43.44 13.46
CA ALA A 432 12.25 42.32 12.72
C ALA A 432 11.63 42.16 11.32
N MET A 433 10.33 42.42 11.17
CA MET A 433 9.64 42.44 9.88
C MET A 433 10.13 43.57 8.98
N GLU A 434 10.32 44.78 9.51
CA GLU A 434 10.82 45.94 8.76
C GLU A 434 12.27 45.76 8.28
N ALA A 435 13.03 44.88 8.92
CA ALA A 435 14.41 44.55 8.55
C ALA A 435 14.52 43.52 7.42
N LEU A 436 13.39 42.95 6.96
CA LEU A 436 13.35 42.01 5.84
C LEU A 436 13.47 42.75 4.49
N ASP A 437 13.95 42.04 3.48
CA ASP A 437 13.92 42.54 2.10
C ASP A 437 12.51 42.50 1.48
N GLU A 438 12.37 43.03 0.27
CA GLU A 438 11.10 43.04 -0.49
C GLU A 438 10.51 41.64 -0.74
N ASN A 439 11.34 40.59 -0.67
CA ASN A 439 10.96 39.20 -0.85
C ASN A 439 10.77 38.47 0.49
N GLY A 440 10.81 39.18 1.62
CA GLY A 440 10.61 38.65 2.96
C GLY A 440 11.77 37.82 3.52
N TRP A 441 12.98 37.96 2.98
CA TRP A 441 14.21 37.35 3.48
C TRP A 441 14.91 38.23 4.51
N ASN A 442 15.64 37.60 5.43
CA ASN A 442 16.47 38.33 6.37
C ASN A 442 17.68 38.95 5.68
N THR A 443 17.99 40.20 6.01
CA THR A 443 19.13 40.93 5.45
C THR A 443 20.45 40.62 6.16
N SER A 444 20.41 39.93 7.30
CA SER A 444 21.60 39.54 8.07
C SER A 444 22.41 38.40 7.44
N GLY A 445 21.82 37.67 6.48
CA GLY A 445 22.46 36.58 5.74
C GLY A 445 22.60 35.26 6.52
N GLY A 446 22.15 35.21 7.79
CA GLY A 446 22.18 34.02 8.63
C GLY A 446 21.06 33.02 8.30
N PRO A 447 21.30 31.70 8.34
CA PRO A 447 20.28 30.68 8.07
C PRO A 447 19.46 30.39 9.35
N TYR A 448 18.31 31.04 9.49
CA TYR A 448 17.33 30.71 10.53
C TYR A 448 16.51 29.47 10.12
N PRO A 449 15.84 28.78 11.07
CA PRO A 449 14.91 27.70 10.71
C PRO A 449 13.83 28.16 9.72
N ALA A 450 13.38 29.41 9.84
CA ALA A 450 12.46 30.04 8.89
C ALA A 450 13.04 30.13 7.48
N THR A 451 14.31 30.52 7.36
CA THR A 451 15.04 30.61 6.09
C THR A 451 15.02 29.26 5.37
N VAL A 452 15.27 28.18 6.12
CA VAL A 452 15.28 26.81 5.57
C VAL A 452 13.89 26.37 5.10
N VAL A 453 12.85 26.56 5.93
CA VAL A 453 11.47 26.21 5.55
C VAL A 453 11.02 26.99 4.32
N ARG A 454 11.28 28.30 4.29
CA ARG A 454 10.92 29.17 3.17
C ARG A 454 11.59 28.71 1.87
N ALA A 455 12.89 28.44 1.91
CA ALA A 455 13.64 27.96 0.74
C ALA A 455 13.15 26.59 0.25
N ARG A 456 12.95 25.63 1.15
CA ARG A 456 12.46 24.30 0.77
C ARG A 456 11.04 24.36 0.22
N THR A 457 10.18 25.21 0.76
CA THR A 457 8.81 25.41 0.24
C THR A 457 8.84 25.96 -1.20
N LEU A 458 9.72 26.94 -1.49
CA LEU A 458 9.92 27.45 -2.85
C LEU A 458 10.36 26.36 -3.84
N LEU A 459 11.31 25.51 -3.44
CA LEU A 459 11.77 24.39 -4.26
C LEU A 459 10.66 23.33 -4.42
N SER A 460 9.88 23.07 -3.37
CA SER A 460 8.75 22.14 -3.40
C SER A 460 7.61 22.60 -4.30
N LEU A 461 7.37 23.91 -4.45
CA LEU A 461 6.40 24.45 -5.41
C LEU A 461 6.76 24.10 -6.86
N VAL A 462 8.05 24.18 -7.20
CA VAL A 462 8.55 23.77 -8.52
C VAL A 462 8.44 22.25 -8.68
N LYS A 463 8.83 21.48 -7.65
CA LYS A 463 8.70 20.02 -7.65
C LYS A 463 7.26 19.54 -7.79
N ASP A 464 6.28 20.23 -7.20
CA ASP A 464 4.87 19.90 -7.37
C ASP A 464 4.44 19.98 -8.84
N GLU A 465 4.90 20.97 -9.58
CA GLU A 465 4.63 21.07 -11.02
C GLU A 465 5.35 19.98 -11.84
N ILE A 466 6.58 19.63 -11.46
CA ILE A 466 7.29 18.47 -12.04
C ILE A 466 6.45 17.19 -11.83
N ILE A 467 5.97 16.97 -10.60
CA ILE A 467 5.15 15.80 -10.24
C ILE A 467 3.82 15.83 -10.98
N GLU A 468 3.21 16.99 -11.17
CA GLU A 468 1.96 17.15 -11.91
C GLU A 468 2.13 16.75 -13.40
N ILE A 469 3.21 17.21 -14.04
CA ILE A 469 3.55 16.84 -15.43
C ILE A 469 3.94 15.36 -15.53
N ALA A 470 4.60 14.84 -14.49
CA ALA A 470 4.94 13.45 -14.40
C ALA A 470 3.66 12.60 -14.24
N LEU A 471 3.02 12.64 -13.09
CA LEU A 471 1.92 11.73 -12.75
C LEU A 471 0.57 12.07 -13.40
N GLY A 472 0.46 13.23 -14.06
CA GLY A 472 -0.78 13.70 -14.70
C GLY A 472 -1.16 12.88 -15.94
N ASN A 473 -2.47 12.67 -16.11
CA ASN A 473 -3.02 11.99 -17.30
C ASN A 473 -2.91 12.84 -18.59
N ASP A 474 -2.63 14.13 -18.46
CA ASP A 474 -2.57 15.07 -19.57
C ASP A 474 -1.14 15.17 -20.11
N ARG A 475 -0.84 14.40 -21.17
CA ARG A 475 0.50 14.33 -21.81
C ARG A 475 0.90 15.61 -22.57
N GLN A 476 0.32 16.76 -22.23
CA GLN A 476 0.38 18.00 -23.03
C GLN A 476 1.59 18.90 -22.77
N ALA A 477 2.35 18.71 -21.69
CA ALA A 477 3.52 19.57 -21.45
C ALA A 477 4.54 19.42 -22.58
N SER A 478 4.81 20.52 -23.28
CA SER A 478 5.76 20.57 -24.38
C SER A 478 7.21 20.56 -23.88
N VAL A 479 8.17 20.32 -24.78
CA VAL A 479 9.60 20.48 -24.47
C VAL A 479 9.90 21.90 -23.97
N GLN A 480 9.22 22.91 -24.51
CA GLN A 480 9.38 24.31 -24.09
C GLN A 480 8.89 24.54 -22.65
N ASP A 481 7.78 23.91 -22.26
CA ASP A 481 7.26 24.01 -20.88
C ASP A 481 8.26 23.41 -19.87
N LEU A 482 8.89 22.30 -20.22
CA LEU A 482 9.92 21.67 -19.37
C LEU A 482 11.22 22.51 -19.31
N LEU A 483 11.64 23.13 -20.40
CA LEU A 483 12.78 24.05 -20.40
C LEU A 483 12.47 25.33 -19.60
N ALA A 484 11.24 25.84 -19.67
CA ALA A 484 10.79 26.96 -18.84
C ALA A 484 10.76 26.57 -17.35
N LEU A 485 10.30 25.35 -17.04
CA LEU A 485 10.31 24.80 -15.69
C LEU A 485 11.73 24.66 -15.14
N LYS A 486 12.69 24.22 -15.97
CA LYS A 486 14.12 24.18 -15.65
C LYS A 486 14.69 25.56 -15.38
N ALA A 487 14.45 26.53 -16.26
CA ALA A 487 14.92 27.90 -16.09
C ALA A 487 14.36 28.55 -14.80
N ARG A 488 13.10 28.24 -14.44
CA ARG A 488 12.51 28.69 -13.18
C ARG A 488 13.15 28.02 -11.97
N GLN A 489 13.49 26.72 -12.06
CA GLN A 489 14.25 26.02 -11.01
C GLN A 489 15.63 26.67 -10.78
N ASP A 490 16.32 27.06 -11.84
CA ASP A 490 17.61 27.76 -11.77
C ASP A 490 17.47 29.16 -11.17
N LYS A 491 16.45 29.91 -11.61
CA LYS A 491 16.13 31.23 -11.07
C LYS A 491 15.84 31.15 -9.56
N THR A 492 14.96 30.24 -9.13
CA THR A 492 14.62 30.05 -7.72
C THR A 492 15.87 29.75 -6.88
N MET A 493 16.77 28.90 -7.38
CA MET A 493 18.03 28.58 -6.68
C MET A 493 19.01 29.76 -6.64
N ALA A 494 19.07 30.55 -7.71
CA ALA A 494 19.93 31.74 -7.78
C ALA A 494 19.49 32.85 -6.81
N GLU A 495 18.18 33.01 -6.61
CA GLU A 495 17.56 34.00 -5.72
C GLU A 495 17.63 33.61 -4.23
N LEU A 496 17.99 32.37 -3.88
CA LEU A 496 18.15 31.99 -2.47
C LEU A 496 19.28 32.79 -1.77
N PRO A 497 19.13 33.10 -0.47
CA PRO A 497 20.18 33.74 0.30
C PRO A 497 21.52 32.99 0.23
N ARG A 498 22.65 33.73 0.19
CA ARG A 498 24.00 33.14 0.14
C ARG A 498 24.25 32.15 1.29
N GLY A 499 23.68 32.40 2.46
CA GLY A 499 23.78 31.53 3.63
C GLY A 499 23.19 30.12 3.45
N LEU A 500 22.38 29.88 2.41
CA LEU A 500 21.80 28.57 2.08
C LEU A 500 22.47 27.88 0.88
N LYS A 501 23.31 28.59 0.13
CA LYS A 501 23.99 28.03 -1.03
C LYS A 501 25.06 27.03 -0.59
N TYR A 502 25.23 25.98 -1.39
CA TYR A 502 26.25 24.98 -1.15
C TYR A 502 27.65 25.60 -1.23
N ASP A 503 28.51 25.20 -0.31
CA ASP A 503 29.91 25.58 -0.28
C ASP A 503 30.73 24.36 0.17
N ARG A 504 31.68 23.98 -0.68
CA ARG A 504 32.51 22.80 -0.51
C ARG A 504 33.45 22.93 0.69
N GLU A 505 33.90 24.15 1.01
CA GLU A 505 34.87 24.40 2.08
C GLU A 505 34.26 24.16 3.47
N ASN A 506 32.93 24.18 3.60
CA ASN A 506 32.25 23.98 4.89
C ASN A 506 32.35 22.56 5.44
N LEU A 507 32.72 21.58 4.60
CA LEU A 507 32.98 20.21 5.07
C LEU A 507 34.24 20.15 5.92
N THR A 508 35.23 20.99 5.61
CA THR A 508 36.50 21.07 6.33
C THR A 508 36.52 22.21 7.36
N ASP A 509 35.61 23.18 7.24
CA ASP A 509 35.46 24.26 8.23
C ASP A 509 34.58 23.84 9.41
N TYR A 510 35.21 23.57 10.55
CA TYR A 510 34.54 23.20 11.80
C TYR A 510 33.93 24.39 12.55
N ALA A 511 34.17 25.64 12.12
CA ALA A 511 33.52 26.82 12.69
C ALA A 511 32.05 26.93 12.25
N VAL A 512 31.66 26.26 11.16
CA VAL A 512 30.27 26.20 10.70
C VAL A 512 29.54 25.04 11.40
N ASP A 513 28.38 25.35 11.97
CA ASP A 513 27.53 24.39 12.68
C ASP A 513 27.04 23.25 11.78
N GLN A 514 27.04 22.01 12.31
CA GLN A 514 26.66 20.80 11.56
C GLN A 514 25.27 20.89 10.88
N PRO A 515 24.20 21.42 11.54
CA PRO A 515 22.89 21.56 10.89
C PRO A 515 22.90 22.50 9.68
N ILE A 516 23.75 23.53 9.69
CA ILE A 516 23.88 24.47 8.55
C ILE A 516 24.54 23.75 7.37
N VAL A 517 25.63 23.02 7.63
CA VAL A 517 26.31 22.22 6.61
C VAL A 517 25.34 21.20 6.00
N PHE A 518 24.59 20.48 6.84
CA PHE A 518 23.58 19.52 6.39
C PHE A 518 22.51 20.18 5.50
N THR A 519 21.93 21.30 5.95
CA THR A 519 20.91 22.02 5.19
C THR A 519 21.41 22.48 3.82
N ARG A 520 22.61 23.06 3.74
CA ARG A 520 23.22 23.49 2.46
C ARG A 520 23.37 22.31 1.48
N HIS A 521 23.76 21.14 1.99
CA HIS A 521 23.86 19.93 1.18
C HIS A 521 22.49 19.45 0.69
N VAL A 522 21.48 19.42 1.58
CA VAL A 522 20.11 19.00 1.21
C VAL A 522 19.50 19.95 0.18
N ILE A 523 19.64 21.28 0.35
CA ILE A 523 19.11 22.25 -0.63
C ILE A 523 19.74 22.04 -2.02
N ARG A 524 21.05 21.80 -2.09
CA ARG A 524 21.72 21.49 -3.36
C ARG A 524 21.24 20.18 -3.97
N LEU A 525 21.07 19.13 -3.16
CA LEU A 525 20.52 17.86 -3.61
C LEU A 525 19.08 18.00 -4.11
N GLU A 526 18.25 18.80 -3.44
CA GLU A 526 16.89 19.08 -3.88
C GLU A 526 16.84 19.78 -5.22
N HIS A 527 17.74 20.73 -5.44
CA HIS A 527 17.87 21.42 -6.72
C HIS A 527 18.31 20.46 -7.83
N LEU A 528 19.32 19.62 -7.58
CA LEU A 528 19.79 18.61 -8.54
C LEU A 528 18.72 17.54 -8.83
N GLN A 529 17.93 17.14 -7.83
CA GLN A 529 16.84 16.19 -8.01
C GLN A 529 15.74 16.77 -8.91
N ALA A 530 15.41 18.06 -8.79
CA ALA A 530 14.48 18.72 -9.69
C ALA A 530 15.00 18.70 -11.15
N HIS A 531 16.28 19.05 -11.34
CA HIS A 531 16.94 18.94 -12.65
C HIS A 531 16.94 17.52 -13.21
N PHE A 532 17.25 16.53 -12.37
CA PHE A 532 17.23 15.11 -12.74
C PHE A 532 15.87 14.68 -13.27
N LEU A 533 14.78 15.04 -12.56
CA LEU A 533 13.42 14.71 -12.97
C LEU A 533 13.01 15.42 -14.26
N ILE A 534 13.30 16.72 -14.38
CA ILE A 534 13.00 17.49 -15.60
C ILE A 534 13.76 16.90 -16.80
N GLN A 535 15.04 16.57 -16.62
CA GLN A 535 15.88 16.03 -17.69
C GLN A 535 15.37 14.66 -18.18
N ARG A 536 14.91 13.81 -17.25
CA ARG A 536 14.24 12.55 -17.62
C ARG A 536 12.96 12.80 -18.43
N LEU A 537 12.15 13.78 -18.05
CA LEU A 537 10.93 14.16 -18.77
C LEU A 537 11.22 14.77 -20.16
N LEU A 538 12.33 15.50 -20.30
CA LEU A 538 12.80 16.05 -21.57
C LEU A 538 13.22 14.93 -22.54
N ILE A 539 14.03 13.98 -22.06
CA ILE A 539 14.50 12.83 -22.88
C ILE A 539 13.34 11.99 -23.40
N GLN A 540 12.31 11.75 -22.57
CA GLN A 540 11.09 11.05 -23.00
C GLN A 540 10.36 11.72 -24.16
N ARG A 541 10.51 13.03 -24.30
CA ARG A 541 9.90 13.84 -25.36
C ARG A 541 10.84 14.05 -26.55
N GLY A 542 11.93 13.29 -26.62
CA GLY A 542 12.89 13.31 -27.73
C GLY A 542 13.91 14.45 -27.68
N TYR A 543 14.07 15.12 -26.53
CA TYR A 543 15.12 16.12 -26.35
C TYR A 543 16.48 15.45 -26.13
N ASP A 544 17.51 15.90 -26.85
CA ASP A 544 18.88 15.42 -26.65
C ASP A 544 19.49 16.08 -25.41
N GLY A 545 19.52 15.35 -24.30
CA GLY A 545 20.17 15.80 -23.08
C GLY A 545 20.60 14.67 -22.16
N GLN A 546 21.04 13.56 -22.77
CA GLN A 546 21.56 12.39 -22.06
C GLN A 546 22.87 12.72 -21.32
N ALA A 547 23.75 13.51 -21.93
CA ALA A 547 25.00 13.97 -21.31
C ALA A 547 24.75 14.77 -20.02
N GLU A 548 23.75 15.65 -20.07
CA GLU A 548 23.36 16.46 -18.91
C GLU A 548 22.73 15.60 -17.80
N LEU A 549 21.90 14.62 -18.15
CA LEU A 549 21.34 13.67 -17.19
C LEU A 549 22.44 12.90 -16.45
N ILE A 550 23.49 12.47 -17.15
CA ILE A 550 24.65 11.78 -16.57
C ILE A 550 25.42 12.71 -15.63
N ALA A 551 25.68 13.96 -16.04
CA ALA A 551 26.36 14.95 -15.20
C ALA A 551 25.58 15.25 -13.91
N ILE A 552 24.26 15.45 -13.99
CA ILE A 552 23.39 15.66 -12.83
C ILE A 552 23.42 14.43 -11.92
N SER A 553 23.29 13.23 -12.49
CA SER A 553 23.29 11.97 -11.74
C SER A 553 24.61 11.78 -10.98
N PHE A 554 25.73 12.07 -11.63
CA PHE A 554 27.05 12.03 -10.99
C PHE A 554 27.17 13.03 -9.85
N ALA A 555 26.72 14.27 -10.05
CA ALA A 555 26.72 15.29 -9.01
C ALA A 555 25.86 14.90 -7.79
N MET A 556 24.68 14.30 -8.02
CA MET A 556 23.82 13.79 -6.95
C MET A 556 24.50 12.69 -6.13
N VAL A 557 25.04 11.65 -6.78
CA VAL A 557 25.77 10.58 -6.08
C VAL A 557 26.95 11.16 -5.30
N SER A 558 27.73 12.04 -5.92
CA SER A 558 28.92 12.67 -5.33
C SER A 558 28.61 13.50 -4.09
N LEU A 559 27.50 14.23 -4.10
CA LEU A 559 27.06 14.99 -2.93
C LEU A 559 26.50 14.09 -1.84
N THR A 560 25.74 13.05 -2.19
CA THR A 560 25.15 12.16 -1.19
C THR A 560 26.19 11.30 -0.48
N VAL A 561 27.22 10.78 -1.16
CA VAL A 561 28.28 9.99 -0.51
C VAL A 561 29.12 10.79 0.49
N LYS A 562 29.08 12.14 0.43
CA LYS A 562 29.74 13.02 1.43
C LYS A 562 29.15 12.87 2.84
N PHE A 563 27.86 12.57 2.96
CA PHE A 563 27.25 12.29 4.27
C PHE A 563 27.92 11.12 5.00
N TRP A 564 28.32 10.09 4.24
CA TRP A 564 29.01 8.93 4.77
C TRP A 564 30.52 9.12 4.94
N THR A 565 31.19 9.71 3.94
CA THR A 565 32.65 9.91 3.99
C THR A 565 33.09 10.96 5.03
N HIS A 566 32.20 11.89 5.40
CA HIS A 566 32.43 12.92 6.43
C HIS A 566 31.44 12.75 7.61
N MET A 567 31.26 11.51 8.07
CA MET A 567 30.29 11.17 9.13
C MET A 567 30.46 11.96 10.43
N ASP A 568 31.67 12.42 10.73
CA ASP A 568 31.98 13.28 11.88
C ASP A 568 31.34 14.66 11.75
N ARG A 569 31.28 15.23 10.54
CA ARG A 569 30.61 16.52 10.24
C ARG A 569 29.10 16.41 10.25
N PHE A 570 28.55 15.22 10.06
CA PHE A 570 27.10 14.97 10.04
C PHE A 570 26.63 14.13 11.24
N SER A 571 27.40 14.10 12.33
CA SER A 571 27.18 13.20 13.45
C SER A 571 25.80 13.34 14.13
N LEU A 572 25.23 14.55 14.12
CA LEU A 572 23.89 14.83 14.64
C LEU A 572 22.76 14.30 13.75
N MET A 573 23.01 14.11 12.44
CA MET A 573 22.03 13.76 11.42
C MET A 573 22.20 12.35 10.87
N ILE A 574 22.89 11.49 11.62
CA ILE A 574 23.17 10.11 11.24
C ILE A 574 21.88 9.29 11.02
N GLY A 575 20.77 9.68 11.67
CA GLY A 575 19.47 9.03 11.52
C GLY A 575 18.72 9.38 10.23
N ASP A 576 19.24 10.32 9.44
CA ASP A 576 18.66 10.73 8.15
C ASP A 576 19.30 10.04 6.95
N PHE A 577 20.36 9.26 7.17
CA PHE A 577 21.18 8.73 6.09
C PHE A 577 20.43 7.72 5.23
N GLU A 578 19.57 6.93 5.86
CA GLU A 578 18.81 5.85 5.23
C GLU A 578 17.81 6.38 4.18
N TRP A 579 17.10 7.47 4.47
CA TRP A 579 16.20 8.09 3.49
C TRP A 579 16.97 8.93 2.47
N LEU A 580 18.02 9.65 2.89
CA LEU A 580 18.84 10.49 2.00
C LEU A 580 19.49 9.70 0.87
N VAL A 581 20.11 8.56 1.20
CA VAL A 581 20.79 7.72 0.20
C VAL A 581 19.79 7.17 -0.82
N MET A 582 18.60 6.79 -0.36
CA MET A 582 17.55 6.25 -1.21
C MET A 582 16.84 7.33 -2.04
N ALA A 583 16.60 8.50 -1.49
CA ALA A 583 15.91 9.59 -2.18
C ALA A 583 16.76 10.24 -3.28
N TYR A 584 18.08 10.31 -3.10
CA TYR A 584 18.98 11.05 -3.99
C TYR A 584 19.97 10.17 -4.75
N ALA A 585 20.73 9.31 -4.05
CA ALA A 585 21.83 8.57 -4.67
C ALA A 585 21.40 7.29 -5.38
N ALA A 586 20.40 6.58 -4.86
CA ALA A 586 19.89 5.37 -5.50
C ALA A 586 19.39 5.61 -6.95
N PRO A 587 18.45 6.54 -7.21
CA PRO A 587 17.94 6.76 -8.57
C PRO A 587 19.02 7.29 -9.54
N SER A 588 19.90 8.16 -9.06
CA SER A 588 21.00 8.71 -9.85
C SER A 588 22.10 7.66 -10.12
N GLY A 589 22.43 6.84 -9.12
CA GLY A 589 23.34 5.69 -9.27
C GLY A 589 22.83 4.68 -10.29
N GLY A 590 21.50 4.51 -10.40
CA GLY A 590 20.87 3.73 -11.47
C GLY A 590 21.19 4.23 -12.87
N ILE A 591 21.08 5.54 -13.11
CA ILE A 591 21.43 6.15 -14.40
C ILE A 591 22.92 5.94 -14.73
N LEU A 592 23.81 6.14 -13.76
CA LEU A 592 25.25 5.90 -13.96
C LEU A 592 25.53 4.43 -14.28
N CYS A 593 24.84 3.50 -13.62
CA CYS A 593 24.94 2.08 -13.92
C CYS A 593 24.48 1.76 -15.35
N GLN A 594 23.36 2.35 -15.80
CA GLN A 594 22.87 2.19 -17.17
C GLN A 594 23.89 2.71 -18.20
N GLU A 595 24.51 3.86 -17.95
CA GLU A 595 25.54 4.42 -18.84
C GLU A 595 26.81 3.54 -18.89
N LEU A 596 27.22 2.95 -17.77
CA LEU A 596 28.38 2.04 -17.75
C LEU A 596 28.16 0.76 -18.57
N LEU A 597 26.92 0.24 -18.55
CA LEU A 597 26.50 -0.95 -19.30
C LEU A 597 26.28 -0.67 -20.78
N LYS A 598 25.61 0.46 -21.10
CA LYS A 598 25.26 0.85 -22.45
C LYS A 598 25.66 2.32 -22.67
N PRO A 599 26.93 2.57 -23.06
CA PRO A 599 27.40 3.93 -23.29
C PRO A 599 26.56 4.62 -24.36
N SER A 600 25.95 5.73 -23.98
CA SER A 600 25.11 6.56 -24.85
C SER A 600 25.80 7.87 -25.22
N VAL A 601 26.81 8.29 -24.44
CA VAL A 601 27.60 9.50 -24.66
C VAL A 601 29.10 9.17 -24.68
N ARG A 602 29.89 9.90 -25.48
CA ARG A 602 31.36 9.80 -25.42
C ARG A 602 31.89 10.51 -24.19
N LEU A 603 32.39 9.74 -23.22
CA LEU A 603 32.97 10.25 -21.97
C LEU A 603 34.42 10.70 -22.17
N PRO A 604 34.92 11.67 -21.39
CA PRO A 604 36.33 12.10 -21.43
C PRO A 604 37.28 10.97 -21.03
N SER A 605 38.46 10.89 -21.67
CA SER A 605 39.49 9.86 -21.44
C SER A 605 40.55 10.30 -20.42
N LEU A 606 41.26 9.34 -19.83
CA LEU A 606 42.27 9.57 -18.77
C LEU A 606 43.43 10.51 -19.17
N GLY A 607 43.60 10.87 -20.45
CA GLY A 607 44.66 11.76 -20.91
C GLY A 607 44.39 13.27 -20.73
N ASP A 608 43.18 13.67 -20.34
CA ASP A 608 42.82 15.05 -20.00
C ASP A 608 42.92 15.28 -18.47
N GLU A 609 44.03 14.88 -17.85
CA GLU A 609 44.19 14.87 -16.38
C GLU A 609 44.02 16.25 -15.73
N THR A 610 44.22 17.32 -16.50
CA THR A 610 43.94 18.67 -16.01
C THR A 610 42.45 19.00 -15.87
N ALA A 611 41.55 18.19 -16.42
CA ALA A 611 40.09 18.35 -16.33
C ALA A 611 39.47 17.51 -15.21
N ALA A 612 39.99 16.30 -14.91
CA ALA A 612 39.41 15.41 -13.91
C ALA A 612 39.62 15.89 -12.46
N GLU A 613 40.78 16.47 -12.13
CA GLU A 613 41.01 17.09 -10.82
C GLU A 613 40.30 18.46 -10.69
N ARG A 614 40.09 19.17 -11.81
CA ARG A 614 39.26 20.40 -11.85
C ARG A 614 37.75 20.10 -11.81
N ALA A 615 37.29 18.95 -12.28
CA ALA A 615 35.89 18.51 -12.22
C ALA A 615 35.41 18.22 -10.78
N SER A 616 36.34 17.98 -9.85
CA SER A 616 36.10 17.94 -8.40
C SER A 616 36.07 19.35 -7.77
N ALA A 617 36.59 20.36 -8.49
CA ALA A 617 36.90 21.70 -7.99
C ALA A 617 35.93 22.82 -8.40
N ASP A 618 35.17 22.67 -9.49
CA ASP A 618 34.25 23.71 -9.98
C ASP A 618 32.78 23.27 -9.93
N ASP A 619 31.88 24.11 -9.42
CA ASP A 619 30.45 23.81 -9.14
C ASP A 619 29.59 23.71 -10.42
N THR A 620 30.25 23.69 -11.59
CA THR A 620 29.67 23.46 -12.92
C THR A 620 29.39 21.98 -13.16
N LEU A 621 28.21 21.66 -13.70
CA LEU A 621 27.84 20.30 -14.13
C LEU A 621 28.75 19.86 -15.28
N GLN A 622 29.79 19.09 -14.98
CA GLN A 622 30.71 18.52 -15.98
C GLN A 622 30.45 17.02 -16.17
N LEU A 623 30.72 16.53 -17.37
CA LEU A 623 30.55 15.11 -17.70
C LEU A 623 31.66 14.29 -17.04
N PRO A 624 31.34 13.25 -16.25
CA PRO A 624 32.34 12.47 -15.53
C PRO A 624 33.14 11.56 -16.48
N THR A 625 34.37 11.23 -16.09
CA THR A 625 35.11 10.13 -16.75
C THR A 625 34.49 8.78 -16.35
N ARG A 626 34.70 7.74 -17.18
CA ARG A 626 34.28 6.38 -16.85
C ARG A 626 34.84 5.91 -15.50
N PHE A 627 36.10 6.25 -15.21
CA PHE A 627 36.76 5.92 -13.95
C PHE A 627 36.09 6.61 -12.75
N ALA A 628 35.82 7.91 -12.85
CA ALA A 628 35.17 8.67 -11.78
C ALA A 628 33.78 8.11 -11.45
N MET A 629 33.00 7.70 -12.46
CA MET A 629 31.71 7.03 -12.23
C MET A 629 31.86 5.72 -11.45
N ILE A 630 32.82 4.87 -11.85
CA ILE A 630 33.11 3.60 -11.17
C ILE A 630 33.49 3.86 -9.70
N GLU A 631 34.39 4.82 -9.46
CA GLU A 631 34.84 5.21 -8.12
C GLU A 631 33.67 5.65 -7.23
N HIS A 632 32.81 6.55 -7.72
CA HIS A 632 31.69 7.08 -6.94
C HIS A 632 30.60 6.03 -6.70
N LEU A 633 30.39 5.11 -7.63
CA LEU A 633 29.52 3.96 -7.43
C LEU A 633 30.09 2.98 -6.38
N PHE A 634 31.40 2.80 -6.28
CA PHE A 634 32.02 2.05 -5.18
C PHE A 634 31.82 2.75 -3.83
N LEU A 635 31.97 4.07 -3.77
CA LEU A 635 31.67 4.86 -2.56
C LEU A 635 30.18 4.72 -2.17
N LEU A 636 29.27 4.76 -3.15
CA LEU A 636 27.85 4.55 -2.91
C LEU A 636 27.55 3.15 -2.37
N VAL A 637 28.20 2.11 -2.92
CA VAL A 637 28.13 0.75 -2.37
C VAL A 637 28.59 0.70 -0.92
N GLY A 638 29.69 1.40 -0.58
CA GLY A 638 30.18 1.52 0.80
C GLY A 638 29.16 2.18 1.72
N PHE A 639 28.51 3.26 1.25
CA PHE A 639 27.46 3.94 2.00
C PHE A 639 26.24 3.02 2.23
N LEU A 640 25.76 2.34 1.19
CA LEU A 640 24.64 1.39 1.29
C LEU A 640 24.96 0.19 2.20
N ASP A 641 26.23 -0.23 2.29
CA ASP A 641 26.66 -1.32 3.17
C ASP A 641 26.61 -0.95 4.66
N ARG A 642 26.78 0.33 4.98
CA ARG A 642 26.67 0.85 6.36
C ARG A 642 25.23 0.81 6.89
N VAL A 643 24.22 0.78 6.02
CA VAL A 643 22.82 0.70 6.44
C VAL A 643 22.49 -0.75 6.84
N SER A 644 22.03 -0.94 8.09
CA SER A 644 21.67 -2.27 8.59
C SER A 644 20.50 -2.85 7.78
N PRO A 645 20.47 -4.17 7.50
CA PRO A 645 19.31 -4.85 6.94
C PRO A 645 17.99 -4.63 7.69
N SER A 646 18.06 -4.32 8.99
CA SER A 646 16.92 -4.04 9.87
C SER A 646 16.63 -2.55 10.08
N ALA A 647 17.40 -1.66 9.44
CA ALA A 647 17.16 -0.22 9.47
C ALA A 647 15.96 0.14 8.59
N PRO A 648 15.31 1.32 8.79
CA PRO A 648 14.34 1.84 7.82
C PRO A 648 14.98 1.86 6.42
N ASN A 649 14.24 1.41 5.40
CA ASN A 649 14.71 1.23 4.02
C ASN A 649 15.92 0.26 3.85
N GLY A 650 16.24 -0.56 4.85
CA GLY A 650 17.42 -1.44 4.81
C GLY A 650 17.33 -2.58 3.80
N ASP A 651 16.12 -3.02 3.47
CA ASP A 651 15.80 -3.85 2.30
C ASP A 651 16.09 -3.11 0.99
N LEU A 652 15.55 -1.90 0.81
CA LEU A 652 15.76 -1.09 -0.40
C LEU A 652 17.25 -0.77 -0.63
N CYS A 653 17.98 -0.41 0.44
CA CYS A 653 19.42 -0.12 0.37
C CYS A 653 20.22 -1.35 -0.05
N ARG A 654 19.84 -2.53 0.45
CA ARG A 654 20.50 -3.81 0.11
C ARG A 654 20.29 -4.15 -1.35
N ASP A 655 19.08 -3.98 -1.85
CA ASP A 655 18.74 -4.30 -3.22
C ASP A 655 19.47 -3.35 -4.19
N CYS A 656 19.48 -2.04 -3.93
CA CYS A 656 20.30 -1.07 -4.68
C CYS A 656 21.78 -1.47 -4.72
N LYS A 657 22.33 -1.86 -3.57
CA LYS A 657 23.74 -2.25 -3.42
C LYS A 657 24.08 -3.47 -4.27
N VAL A 658 23.23 -4.49 -4.27
CA VAL A 658 23.43 -5.72 -5.05
C VAL A 658 23.51 -5.38 -6.53
N VAL A 659 22.60 -4.53 -7.02
CA VAL A 659 22.56 -4.15 -8.42
C VAL A 659 23.81 -3.34 -8.81
N ILE A 660 24.19 -2.31 -8.04
CA ILE A 660 25.37 -1.49 -8.34
C ILE A 660 26.65 -2.36 -8.33
N ARG A 661 26.81 -3.27 -7.37
CA ARG A 661 27.96 -4.20 -7.31
C ARG A 661 28.07 -5.07 -8.55
N ARG A 662 26.95 -5.60 -9.06
CA ARG A 662 26.92 -6.42 -10.28
C ARG A 662 27.40 -5.62 -11.50
N VAL A 663 26.92 -4.39 -11.65
CA VAL A 663 27.31 -3.51 -12.77
C VAL A 663 28.79 -3.14 -12.69
N LEU A 664 29.30 -2.83 -11.50
CA LEU A 664 30.73 -2.55 -11.29
C LEU A 664 31.59 -3.76 -11.64
N GLY A 665 31.19 -4.98 -11.24
CA GLY A 665 31.90 -6.21 -11.59
C GLY A 665 32.03 -6.42 -13.10
N GLN A 666 30.96 -6.17 -13.85
CA GLN A 666 30.98 -6.26 -15.32
C GLN A 666 31.82 -5.15 -15.97
N SER A 667 31.78 -3.94 -15.40
CA SER A 667 32.42 -2.76 -15.98
C SER A 667 33.94 -2.70 -15.76
N VAL A 668 34.44 -3.34 -14.70
CA VAL A 668 35.87 -3.43 -14.33
C VAL A 668 36.53 -4.68 -14.95
N GLY A 669 35.75 -5.73 -15.25
CA GLY A 669 36.26 -7.04 -15.71
C GLY A 669 36.56 -7.21 -17.21
N GLN A 670 36.44 -6.16 -18.04
CA GLN A 670 36.81 -6.23 -19.47
C GLN A 670 38.22 -5.68 -19.71
N PRO A 671 39.13 -6.41 -20.40
CA PRO A 671 40.36 -5.81 -20.88
C PRO A 671 40.06 -4.79 -22.01
N PRO A 672 40.85 -3.72 -22.14
CA PRO A 672 40.55 -2.63 -23.06
C PRO A 672 40.71 -3.10 -24.50
N ALA A 673 39.63 -3.07 -25.28
CA ALA A 673 39.71 -3.21 -26.73
C ALA A 673 40.31 -1.92 -27.30
N THR A 674 41.62 -1.95 -27.58
CA THR A 674 42.26 -0.90 -28.37
C THR A 674 41.78 -0.99 -29.82
N ALA A 675 41.34 0.16 -30.32
CA ALA A 675 41.01 0.35 -31.71
C ALA A 675 42.28 0.27 -32.58
N SER A 676 42.12 -0.27 -33.79
CA SER A 676 43.02 -0.31 -34.95
C SER A 676 43.97 -1.51 -35.13
N ASP A 677 43.82 -2.09 -36.32
CA ASP A 677 44.76 -2.86 -37.14
C ASP A 677 44.87 -4.40 -37.03
N VAL A 678 43.92 -5.00 -37.74
CA VAL A 678 43.99 -6.17 -38.64
C VAL A 678 45.40 -6.49 -39.19
N ARG A 679 45.91 -7.73 -38.97
CA ARG A 679 46.20 -8.77 -40.00
C ARG A 679 47.28 -9.77 -39.55
N GLY A 680 46.86 -11.04 -39.42
CA GLY A 680 47.59 -12.23 -39.89
C GLY A 680 48.52 -12.95 -38.91
N VAL A 681 48.10 -14.13 -38.43
CA VAL A 681 48.55 -15.48 -38.84
C VAL A 681 47.91 -16.50 -37.89
N GLY A 682 47.29 -17.56 -38.45
CA GLY A 682 46.49 -18.58 -37.75
C GLY A 682 47.28 -19.46 -36.77
N VAL A 683 46.62 -20.02 -35.75
CA VAL A 683 45.94 -21.36 -35.74
C VAL A 683 44.64 -21.22 -34.90
N GLY A 684 43.40 -21.56 -35.29
CA GLY A 684 42.85 -22.76 -35.94
C GLY A 684 42.27 -23.69 -34.86
N LEU A 685 40.98 -23.60 -34.47
CA LEU A 685 39.85 -24.37 -35.02
C LEU A 685 38.52 -23.72 -34.55
N THR A 686 37.84 -22.89 -35.35
CA THR A 686 36.76 -23.18 -36.33
C THR A 686 35.46 -23.79 -35.78
N LEU A 687 34.44 -22.94 -35.61
CA LEU A 687 33.06 -23.23 -36.01
C LEU A 687 32.50 -22.02 -36.77
N ALA A 688 31.98 -22.31 -37.95
CA ALA A 688 31.55 -21.38 -39.00
C ALA A 688 30.01 -21.18 -38.95
N PRO A 689 29.36 -20.48 -39.90
CA PRO A 689 28.82 -19.15 -39.62
C PRO A 689 27.37 -19.02 -40.12
N TRP A 690 26.36 -19.28 -39.29
CA TRP A 690 24.97 -18.93 -39.60
C TRP A 690 24.26 -18.49 -38.31
N ASP A 691 24.21 -17.17 -38.06
CA ASP A 691 23.10 -16.49 -37.37
C ASP A 691 23.42 -14.98 -37.36
N VAL A 692 23.24 -14.36 -38.53
CA VAL A 692 23.03 -12.92 -38.67
C VAL A 692 21.52 -12.74 -38.76
N ASP A 693 20.85 -12.82 -37.61
CA ASP A 693 19.56 -12.20 -37.28
C ASP A 693 19.11 -12.77 -35.93
N LEU A 694 18.59 -11.91 -35.04
CA LEU A 694 18.22 -12.14 -33.63
C LEU A 694 19.29 -11.73 -32.61
N GLN A 695 19.60 -10.43 -32.55
CA GLN A 695 19.88 -9.79 -31.25
C GLN A 695 18.54 -9.47 -30.59
N PRO A 696 18.12 -10.15 -29.50
CA PRO A 696 17.14 -9.57 -28.60
C PRO A 696 17.86 -8.47 -27.83
N SER A 697 17.40 -7.23 -28.00
CA SER A 697 17.78 -6.10 -27.17
C SER A 697 17.71 -6.49 -25.69
N VAL A 698 18.86 -6.41 -25.02
CA VAL A 698 19.00 -6.69 -23.60
C VAL A 698 18.36 -5.53 -22.81
N ASP A 699 17.09 -5.67 -22.45
CA ASP A 699 16.41 -4.76 -21.53
C ASP A 699 16.72 -5.17 -20.09
N PHE A 700 17.63 -4.43 -19.44
CA PHE A 700 17.94 -4.54 -18.02
C PHE A 700 16.91 -3.73 -17.21
N ASN A 701 16.04 -4.41 -16.46
CA ASN A 701 14.98 -3.78 -15.66
C ASN A 701 15.46 -3.49 -14.23
N PHE A 702 15.62 -2.21 -13.87
CA PHE A 702 15.91 -1.74 -12.50
C PHE A 702 14.60 -1.45 -11.75
N GLU A 703 13.79 -2.46 -11.45
CA GLU A 703 12.43 -2.30 -10.88
C GLU A 703 12.39 -1.52 -9.54
N LEU A 704 13.50 -1.46 -8.79
CA LEU A 704 13.61 -0.68 -7.55
C LEU A 704 13.95 0.81 -7.78
N LEU A 705 14.50 1.17 -8.94
CA LEU A 705 14.87 2.55 -9.31
C LEU A 705 13.83 3.19 -10.26
N ASP A 706 12.79 2.43 -10.63
CA ASP A 706 11.65 2.87 -11.42
C ASP A 706 10.51 3.42 -10.52
N THR A 707 10.83 4.42 -9.71
CA THR A 707 9.83 5.29 -9.06
C THR A 707 8.87 5.96 -10.08
N PHE A 708 9.29 5.93 -11.36
CA PHE A 708 8.74 6.43 -12.63
C PHE A 708 7.96 5.46 -13.53
N ASP A 709 7.18 4.50 -13.04
CA ASP A 709 6.74 3.32 -13.83
C ASP A 709 5.90 3.58 -15.12
N TRP A 710 5.40 4.80 -15.36
CA TRP A 710 4.59 5.16 -16.54
C TRP A 710 5.39 5.86 -17.66
N ILE A 711 6.71 5.94 -17.52
CA ILE A 711 7.65 6.63 -18.43
C ILE A 711 8.13 5.75 -19.61
N ARG A 712 7.77 4.46 -19.65
CA ARG A 712 8.11 3.60 -20.79
C ARG A 712 7.02 3.61 -21.87
N ALA A 713 7.37 4.16 -23.03
CA ALA A 713 6.76 3.72 -24.28
C ALA A 713 7.31 2.31 -24.58
N GLU A 714 6.42 1.32 -24.67
CA GLU A 714 6.65 -0.12 -24.94
C GLU A 714 6.61 -1.06 -23.73
N ALA A 715 5.40 -1.30 -23.21
CA ALA A 715 5.10 -2.45 -22.34
C ALA A 715 4.39 -3.56 -23.13
N GLY A 716 5.15 -4.29 -23.95
CA GLY A 716 4.69 -5.50 -24.67
C GLY A 716 4.51 -6.76 -23.80
N TRP A 717 4.73 -6.66 -22.48
CA TRP A 717 4.74 -7.82 -21.57
C TRP A 717 3.59 -7.82 -20.56
N ILE A 718 3.17 -6.66 -20.05
CA ILE A 718 2.03 -6.55 -19.11
C ILE A 718 0.70 -6.90 -19.81
N ALA A 719 0.58 -6.61 -21.11
CA ALA A 719 -0.58 -6.98 -21.92
C ALA A 719 -0.75 -8.51 -22.09
N LYS A 720 0.28 -9.34 -21.85
CA LYS A 720 0.18 -10.81 -21.98
C LYS A 720 -0.31 -11.51 -20.71
N LEU A 721 -0.13 -10.91 -19.53
CA LEU A 721 -0.61 -11.49 -18.27
C LEU A 721 -2.05 -11.10 -17.96
N GLY A 722 -2.48 -9.89 -18.35
CA GLY A 722 -3.87 -9.43 -18.22
C GLY A 722 -4.88 -10.11 -19.17
N THR A 723 -4.43 -10.84 -20.19
CA THR A 723 -5.32 -11.53 -21.16
C THR A 723 -5.34 -13.06 -21.01
N SER A 724 -4.78 -13.59 -19.92
CA SER A 724 -4.54 -15.04 -19.78
C SER A 724 -5.77 -15.87 -19.38
N THR A 725 -6.90 -15.27 -19.04
CA THR A 725 -8.16 -16.03 -18.91
C THR A 725 -8.77 -16.23 -20.30
N PRO A 726 -9.06 -17.47 -20.74
CA PRO A 726 -9.86 -17.72 -21.93
C PRO A 726 -11.17 -16.91 -21.93
N LEU A 727 -11.65 -16.46 -23.10
CA LEU A 727 -12.93 -15.75 -23.26
C LEU A 727 -14.15 -16.55 -22.75
N PHE A 728 -13.98 -17.84 -22.47
CA PHE A 728 -15.05 -18.79 -22.15
C PHE A 728 -15.06 -19.28 -20.70
N LEU A 729 -14.21 -18.75 -19.80
CA LEU A 729 -14.21 -19.19 -18.41
C LEU A 729 -15.48 -18.68 -17.68
N PRO A 730 -16.22 -19.55 -16.96
CA PRO A 730 -17.45 -19.16 -16.27
C PRO A 730 -17.29 -17.99 -15.31
N GLY A 731 -16.13 -17.84 -14.66
CA GLY A 731 -15.85 -16.75 -13.72
C GLY A 731 -15.45 -15.41 -14.32
N ARG A 732 -15.16 -15.31 -15.62
CA ARG A 732 -14.54 -14.11 -16.22
C ARG A 732 -15.43 -12.86 -16.16
N ASN A 733 -16.74 -13.02 -16.41
CA ASN A 733 -17.71 -11.91 -16.46
C ASN A 733 -18.57 -11.85 -15.19
N VAL A 734 -18.10 -12.44 -14.08
CA VAL A 734 -18.83 -12.47 -12.82
C VAL A 734 -18.18 -11.48 -11.85
N THR A 735 -18.93 -10.46 -11.45
CA THR A 735 -18.46 -9.46 -10.48
C THR A 735 -18.52 -10.00 -9.05
N ALA A 736 -17.88 -9.31 -8.11
CA ALA A 736 -18.11 -9.54 -6.69
C ALA A 736 -19.61 -9.37 -6.33
N LEU A 737 -20.04 -10.03 -5.24
CA LEU A 737 -21.39 -9.81 -4.71
C LEU A 737 -21.46 -8.41 -4.08
N PRO A 738 -22.51 -7.61 -4.36
CA PRO A 738 -22.65 -6.27 -3.78
C PRO A 738 -22.98 -6.30 -2.28
N SER A 739 -23.60 -7.38 -1.80
CA SER A 739 -23.86 -7.66 -0.39
C SER A 739 -23.96 -9.17 -0.16
N PHE A 740 -23.70 -9.59 1.08
CA PHE A 740 -23.90 -10.95 1.59
C PHE A 740 -25.23 -11.11 2.36
N ASP A 741 -26.09 -10.09 2.37
CA ASP A 741 -27.46 -10.16 2.92
C ASP A 741 -28.46 -10.90 2.00
N VAL A 742 -27.94 -11.71 1.09
CA VAL A 742 -28.72 -12.48 0.11
C VAL A 742 -28.58 -13.97 0.38
N PRO A 743 -29.56 -14.80 -0.01
CA PRO A 743 -29.41 -16.24 0.08
C PRO A 743 -28.17 -16.75 -0.68
N VAL A 744 -27.55 -17.80 -0.14
CA VAL A 744 -26.39 -18.43 -0.76
C VAL A 744 -26.78 -19.03 -2.12
N ALA A 745 -26.09 -18.62 -3.18
CA ALA A 745 -26.33 -19.12 -4.52
C ALA A 745 -25.54 -20.42 -4.77
N TYR A 746 -26.26 -21.52 -4.98
CA TYR A 746 -25.68 -22.81 -5.36
C TYR A 746 -25.72 -23.02 -6.87
N PRO A 747 -24.74 -23.74 -7.45
CA PRO A 747 -24.83 -24.15 -8.84
C PRO A 747 -26.02 -25.11 -9.03
N ALA A 748 -26.82 -24.90 -10.08
CA ALA A 748 -27.99 -25.71 -10.38
C ALA A 748 -27.65 -27.17 -10.77
N ALA A 749 -26.40 -27.41 -11.18
CA ALA A 749 -25.87 -28.74 -11.46
C ALA A 749 -24.36 -28.77 -11.16
N ALA A 750 -23.83 -29.95 -10.87
CA ALA A 750 -22.39 -30.14 -10.71
C ALA A 750 -21.65 -29.76 -12.01
N PRO A 751 -20.57 -28.95 -11.96
CA PRO A 751 -19.88 -28.53 -13.18
C PRO A 751 -19.27 -29.71 -13.93
N GLU A 752 -19.69 -29.91 -15.18
CA GLU A 752 -19.17 -31.00 -16.04
C GLU A 752 -17.67 -30.87 -16.32
N ALA A 753 -17.10 -29.67 -16.15
CA ALA A 753 -15.70 -29.37 -16.42
C ALA A 753 -14.72 -30.19 -15.56
N TYR A 754 -15.10 -30.56 -14.33
CA TYR A 754 -14.22 -31.28 -13.40
C TYR A 754 -14.89 -32.47 -12.69
N THR A 755 -16.18 -32.69 -12.92
CA THR A 755 -16.93 -33.80 -12.32
C THR A 755 -17.19 -34.94 -13.30
N TYR A 756 -17.33 -36.15 -12.78
CA TYR A 756 -17.85 -37.32 -13.48
C TYR A 756 -19.01 -37.88 -12.66
N LYS A 757 -20.22 -37.84 -13.23
CA LYS A 757 -21.46 -38.18 -12.52
C LYS A 757 -21.59 -37.43 -11.19
N GLY A 758 -21.26 -36.14 -11.18
CA GLY A 758 -21.36 -35.29 -9.98
C GLY A 758 -20.21 -35.43 -8.97
N TYR A 759 -19.33 -36.42 -9.11
CA TYR A 759 -18.16 -36.59 -8.24
C TYR A 759 -16.91 -35.95 -8.85
N VAL A 760 -16.03 -35.38 -8.03
CA VAL A 760 -14.78 -34.76 -8.50
C VAL A 760 -13.89 -35.78 -9.21
N ARG A 761 -13.72 -35.63 -10.53
CA ARG A 761 -12.77 -36.44 -11.33
C ARG A 761 -11.43 -35.72 -11.49
N ASN A 762 -11.46 -34.40 -11.62
CA ASN A 762 -10.27 -33.56 -11.78
C ASN A 762 -10.12 -32.63 -10.58
N ALA A 763 -9.31 -33.05 -9.60
CA ALA A 763 -9.11 -32.29 -8.37
C ALA A 763 -8.47 -30.92 -8.61
N THR A 764 -7.53 -30.81 -9.55
CA THR A 764 -6.89 -29.52 -9.90
C THR A 764 -7.90 -28.52 -10.46
N ALA A 765 -8.81 -28.98 -11.33
CA ALA A 765 -9.87 -28.12 -11.85
C ALA A 765 -10.95 -27.80 -10.78
N ALA A 766 -11.18 -28.69 -9.82
CA ALA A 766 -12.05 -28.45 -8.68
C ALA A 766 -11.47 -27.49 -7.62
N GLN A 767 -10.16 -27.19 -7.68
CA GLN A 767 -9.52 -26.12 -6.90
C GLN A 767 -9.64 -24.75 -7.59
N ASP A 768 -9.97 -24.71 -8.88
CA ASP A 768 -9.94 -23.48 -9.68
C ASP A 768 -11.21 -22.62 -9.46
N PRO A 769 -11.10 -21.43 -8.84
CA PRO A 769 -12.25 -20.53 -8.66
C PRO A 769 -12.78 -19.94 -9.98
N CYS A 770 -11.98 -19.90 -11.04
CA CYS A 770 -12.42 -19.40 -12.34
C CYS A 770 -13.41 -20.35 -13.04
N LEU A 771 -13.36 -21.65 -12.69
CA LEU A 771 -14.34 -22.66 -13.12
C LEU A 771 -15.56 -22.72 -12.19
N GLN A 772 -15.49 -22.10 -11.01
CA GLN A 772 -16.50 -22.17 -9.96
C GLN A 772 -16.89 -20.74 -9.49
N PRO A 773 -17.58 -19.95 -10.33
CA PRO A 773 -17.94 -18.56 -9.99
C PRO A 773 -18.79 -18.42 -8.73
N HIS A 774 -19.48 -19.49 -8.31
CA HIS A 774 -20.27 -19.52 -7.09
C HIS A 774 -19.41 -19.41 -5.81
N LEU A 775 -18.10 -19.73 -5.87
CA LEU A 775 -17.19 -19.64 -4.73
C LEU A 775 -17.06 -18.23 -4.15
N ARG A 776 -17.31 -17.17 -4.95
CA ARG A 776 -17.34 -15.77 -4.49
C ARG A 776 -18.34 -15.50 -3.36
N GLY A 777 -19.35 -16.36 -3.20
CA GLY A 777 -20.34 -16.30 -2.12
C GLY A 777 -20.43 -17.60 -1.31
N LEU A 778 -19.45 -18.51 -1.45
CA LEU A 778 -19.46 -19.83 -0.81
C LEU A 778 -18.15 -20.18 -0.09
N HIS A 779 -17.06 -19.45 -0.35
CA HIS A 779 -15.76 -19.70 0.28
C HIS A 779 -15.21 -18.44 0.96
N GLY A 780 -14.69 -18.60 2.18
CA GLY A 780 -14.37 -17.48 3.06
C GLY A 780 -13.25 -16.58 2.53
N THR A 781 -12.31 -17.15 1.78
CA THR A 781 -11.26 -16.43 1.03
C THR A 781 -11.80 -15.30 0.14
N PHE A 782 -12.94 -15.51 -0.52
CA PHE A 782 -13.54 -14.55 -1.45
C PHE A 782 -14.63 -13.68 -0.81
N ILE A 783 -15.08 -14.04 0.40
CA ILE A 783 -16.12 -13.32 1.14
C ILE A 783 -15.46 -12.23 1.99
N GLU A 784 -14.62 -12.65 2.94
CA GLU A 784 -13.92 -11.73 3.83
C GLU A 784 -12.69 -12.40 4.45
N SER A 785 -11.63 -12.51 3.66
CA SER A 785 -10.35 -13.07 4.14
C SER A 785 -9.81 -12.27 5.34
N ILE A 786 -9.19 -12.97 6.29
CA ILE A 786 -8.57 -12.34 7.47
C ILE A 786 -7.40 -11.43 7.09
N SER A 787 -6.70 -11.77 6.01
CA SER A 787 -5.54 -11.06 5.50
C SER A 787 -5.37 -11.43 4.03
N MET A 788 -5.49 -10.45 3.14
CA MET A 788 -5.21 -10.63 1.73
C MET A 788 -4.64 -9.32 1.21
N SER A 789 -3.51 -9.41 0.52
CA SER A 789 -2.91 -8.31 -0.23
C SER A 789 -2.55 -8.85 -1.61
N THR A 790 -2.70 -8.03 -2.63
CA THR A 790 -2.46 -8.38 -4.03
C THR A 790 -1.44 -7.41 -4.60
N THR A 791 -0.44 -7.94 -5.29
CA THR A 791 0.47 -7.14 -6.12
C THR A 791 0.19 -7.45 -7.59
N HIS A 792 0.38 -6.45 -8.45
CA HIS A 792 0.38 -6.62 -9.90
C HIS A 792 1.79 -6.80 -10.47
N GLU A 793 2.81 -6.69 -9.63
CA GLU A 793 4.22 -6.89 -9.98
C GLU A 793 4.62 -8.37 -9.84
N LEU A 794 5.57 -8.80 -10.66
CA LEU A 794 6.09 -10.17 -10.64
C LEU A 794 7.18 -10.31 -9.56
N LEU A 795 6.76 -10.52 -8.32
CA LEU A 795 7.67 -10.73 -7.20
C LEU A 795 7.87 -12.24 -6.91
N PRO A 796 9.11 -12.72 -6.68
CA PRO A 796 9.36 -14.08 -6.23
C PRO A 796 8.89 -14.25 -4.78
N LEU A 797 7.68 -14.77 -4.61
CA LEU A 797 7.09 -15.02 -3.30
C LEU A 797 7.11 -16.52 -2.98
N PHE A 798 7.64 -16.89 -1.81
CA PHE A 798 7.50 -18.23 -1.27
C PHE A 798 6.26 -18.29 -0.36
N ALA A 799 5.39 -19.26 -0.57
CA ALA A 799 4.16 -19.41 0.20
C ALA A 799 3.91 -20.87 0.57
N GLU A 800 3.32 -21.10 1.75
CA GLU A 800 2.98 -22.46 2.21
C GLU A 800 1.84 -23.09 1.39
N SER A 801 0.95 -22.23 0.89
CA SER A 801 -0.10 -22.60 -0.06
C SER A 801 -0.46 -21.38 -0.92
N LYS A 802 -1.18 -21.62 -2.02
CA LYS A 802 -1.62 -20.53 -2.91
C LYS A 802 -2.91 -20.87 -3.63
N LEU A 803 -3.67 -19.85 -4.05
CA LEU A 803 -4.70 -20.07 -5.07
C LEU A 803 -4.02 -20.46 -6.40
N PRO A 804 -4.64 -21.31 -7.23
CA PRO A 804 -4.05 -21.74 -8.50
C PRO A 804 -3.65 -20.59 -9.44
N GLN A 805 -4.32 -19.44 -9.32
CA GLN A 805 -4.05 -18.22 -10.09
C GLN A 805 -2.85 -17.42 -9.59
N ASN A 806 -2.37 -17.70 -8.38
CA ASN A 806 -1.26 -16.97 -7.78
C ASN A 806 0.09 -17.56 -8.22
N ASN A 807 1.07 -16.68 -8.42
CA ASN A 807 2.39 -17.04 -8.92
C ASN A 807 3.40 -17.42 -7.83
N ALA A 808 2.98 -17.51 -6.57
CA ALA A 808 3.88 -17.89 -5.47
C ALA A 808 4.51 -19.28 -5.70
N MET A 809 5.78 -19.43 -5.32
CA MET A 809 6.50 -20.70 -5.25
C MET A 809 6.13 -21.41 -3.94
N LEU A 810 5.67 -22.65 -4.05
CA LEU A 810 5.21 -23.39 -2.88
C LEU A 810 6.38 -23.88 -2.03
N VAL A 811 6.25 -23.77 -0.71
CA VAL A 811 7.13 -24.41 0.27
C VAL A 811 6.29 -25.27 1.21
N PRO A 812 6.86 -26.31 1.86
CA PRO A 812 6.15 -27.06 2.88
C PRO A 812 5.71 -26.14 4.02
N GLY A 813 4.44 -26.25 4.43
CA GLY A 813 3.92 -25.42 5.50
C GLY A 813 4.66 -25.62 6.81
N ALA A 814 5.00 -24.54 7.51
CA ALA A 814 5.78 -24.59 8.75
C ALA A 814 5.11 -25.48 9.82
N VAL A 815 3.77 -25.53 9.81
CA VAL A 815 2.97 -26.39 10.68
C VAL A 815 3.28 -27.89 10.55
N TYR A 816 3.82 -28.34 9.41
CA TYR A 816 4.25 -29.73 9.22
C TYR A 816 5.59 -30.06 9.90
N LEU A 817 6.35 -29.05 10.30
CA LEU A 817 7.65 -29.18 10.97
C LEU A 817 7.53 -28.98 12.49
N ASP A 818 6.46 -28.32 12.95
CA ASP A 818 6.19 -28.02 14.35
C ASP A 818 5.70 -29.26 15.12
N ASP A 819 6.60 -29.87 15.90
CA ASP A 819 6.29 -31.03 16.76
C ASP A 819 5.49 -30.65 18.02
N GLU A 820 5.50 -29.37 18.41
CA GLU A 820 4.82 -28.89 19.61
C GLU A 820 3.31 -28.69 19.36
N ARG A 821 2.93 -28.31 18.12
CA ARG A 821 1.52 -28.15 17.71
C ARG A 821 0.85 -29.47 17.32
N VAL A 822 0.76 -30.39 18.27
CA VAL A 822 0.15 -31.74 18.10
C VAL A 822 -1.31 -31.69 17.61
N MET A 823 -2.02 -30.58 17.84
CA MET A 823 -3.38 -30.32 17.32
C MET A 823 -3.45 -30.26 15.78
N TYR A 824 -2.33 -29.96 15.09
CA TYR A 824 -2.22 -29.93 13.64
C TYR A 824 -1.33 -31.06 13.10
N SER A 825 -0.18 -31.33 13.73
CA SER A 825 0.76 -32.35 13.27
C SER A 825 0.33 -33.79 13.61
N GLY A 826 -0.63 -33.95 14.54
CA GLY A 826 -1.11 -35.25 15.01
C GLY A 826 -0.08 -36.05 15.82
N GLY A 827 1.12 -35.50 16.04
CA GLY A 827 2.24 -36.14 16.73
C GLY A 827 2.68 -37.46 16.10
N ALA A 828 3.22 -38.38 16.90
CA ALA A 828 3.65 -39.70 16.45
C ALA A 828 2.49 -40.71 16.25
N ALA A 829 1.26 -40.36 16.65
CA ALA A 829 0.12 -41.26 16.55
C ALA A 829 -0.27 -41.47 15.07
N ARG A 830 -0.61 -42.71 14.71
CA ARG A 830 -1.04 -43.08 13.35
C ARG A 830 -2.41 -43.78 13.33
N GLY A 831 -3.04 -43.98 14.49
CA GLY A 831 -4.31 -44.72 14.62
C GLY A 831 -4.14 -46.24 14.62
N GLY A 832 -5.18 -46.95 15.08
CA GLY A 832 -5.22 -48.42 15.11
C GLY A 832 -5.56 -49.06 13.77
N PRO A 833 -5.66 -50.40 13.70
CA PRO A 833 -6.03 -51.11 12.47
C PRO A 833 -7.47 -50.79 12.03
N TRP A 834 -7.72 -50.81 10.72
CA TRP A 834 -8.99 -50.37 10.10
C TRP A 834 -10.23 -51.04 10.69
N HIS A 835 -10.20 -52.36 10.86
CA HIS A 835 -11.32 -53.14 11.40
C HIS A 835 -11.73 -52.77 12.83
N ARG A 836 -10.88 -52.09 13.61
CA ARG A 836 -11.20 -51.61 14.97
C ARG A 836 -11.73 -50.18 14.99
N LYS A 837 -11.72 -49.48 13.85
CA LYS A 837 -12.21 -48.11 13.76
C LYS A 837 -13.72 -48.07 13.68
N ARG A 838 -14.30 -47.04 14.28
CA ARG A 838 -15.72 -46.71 14.13
C ARG A 838 -16.00 -46.37 12.68
N ASN A 839 -17.04 -46.98 12.11
CA ASN A 839 -17.53 -46.68 10.77
C ASN A 839 -18.30 -45.35 10.76
N ALA A 840 -17.58 -44.27 11.05
CA ALA A 840 -18.10 -42.94 11.30
C ALA A 840 -17.14 -41.87 10.76
N LEU A 841 -17.71 -40.73 10.42
CA LEU A 841 -17.03 -39.51 9.97
C LEU A 841 -16.90 -38.57 11.16
N ILE A 842 -15.68 -38.08 11.42
CA ILE A 842 -15.40 -37.20 12.56
C ILE A 842 -14.73 -35.90 12.11
N TRP A 843 -15.20 -34.77 12.62
CA TRP A 843 -14.53 -33.48 12.48
C TRP A 843 -14.69 -32.62 13.74
N ARG A 844 -13.57 -32.04 14.19
CA ARG A 844 -13.54 -30.94 15.17
C ARG A 844 -12.58 -29.88 14.68
N GLY A 845 -12.98 -28.63 14.81
CA GLY A 845 -12.16 -27.48 14.47
C GLY A 845 -12.84 -26.19 14.88
N VAL A 846 -12.11 -25.08 14.73
CA VAL A 846 -12.64 -23.74 14.96
C VAL A 846 -13.30 -23.19 13.68
N SER A 847 -14.15 -22.17 13.82
CA SER A 847 -14.80 -21.50 12.68
C SER A 847 -13.89 -20.53 11.91
N SER A 848 -12.59 -20.86 11.76
CA SER A 848 -11.68 -20.12 10.85
C SER A 848 -12.12 -20.25 9.40
N GLY A 849 -11.68 -19.37 8.52
CA GLY A 849 -12.05 -19.40 7.11
C GLY A 849 -12.33 -18.02 6.53
N ALA A 850 -12.72 -17.08 7.38
CA ALA A 850 -12.99 -15.68 7.07
C ALA A 850 -13.19 -14.92 8.40
N ARG A 851 -13.38 -13.60 8.31
CA ARG A 851 -13.96 -12.80 9.40
C ARG A 851 -15.46 -13.09 9.48
N ASN A 852 -15.88 -13.72 10.57
CA ASN A 852 -17.29 -14.12 10.76
C ASN A 852 -18.08 -12.94 11.34
N LYS A 853 -18.94 -12.31 10.53
CA LYS A 853 -19.78 -11.15 10.88
C LYS A 853 -21.26 -11.47 10.80
N ARG A 854 -22.08 -10.63 11.46
CA ARG A 854 -23.55 -10.76 11.50
C ARG A 854 -24.19 -10.93 10.12
N HIS A 855 -23.64 -10.29 9.09
CA HIS A 855 -24.22 -10.23 7.73
C HIS A 855 -23.55 -11.19 6.71
N ASN A 856 -22.55 -11.99 7.10
CA ASN A 856 -21.81 -12.83 6.14
C ASN A 856 -21.65 -14.31 6.56
N TRP A 857 -21.90 -14.65 7.82
CA TRP A 857 -21.48 -15.94 8.38
C TRP A 857 -22.12 -17.15 7.68
N TRP A 858 -23.33 -17.01 7.14
CA TRP A 858 -24.02 -18.09 6.42
C TRP A 858 -23.40 -18.41 5.05
N HIS A 859 -22.57 -17.53 4.50
CA HIS A 859 -21.80 -17.79 3.27
C HIS A 859 -20.50 -18.57 3.54
N ILE A 860 -20.06 -18.67 4.79
CA ILE A 860 -18.74 -19.18 5.13
C ILE A 860 -18.74 -20.72 5.15
N HIS A 861 -17.85 -21.30 4.34
CA HIS A 861 -17.77 -22.73 4.06
C HIS A 861 -17.75 -23.66 5.28
N ARG A 862 -17.08 -23.32 6.39
CA ARG A 862 -17.09 -24.19 7.58
C ARG A 862 -18.43 -24.25 8.30
N PHE A 863 -19.18 -23.15 8.33
CA PHE A 863 -20.54 -23.13 8.89
C PHE A 863 -21.46 -24.02 8.06
N ARG A 864 -21.39 -23.89 6.73
CA ARG A 864 -22.05 -24.78 5.77
C ARG A 864 -21.74 -26.25 6.03
N PHE A 865 -20.46 -26.60 6.11
CA PHE A 865 -20.04 -27.99 6.32
C PHE A 865 -20.63 -28.60 7.61
N VAL A 866 -20.57 -27.86 8.73
CA VAL A 866 -21.08 -28.33 10.02
C VAL A 866 -22.60 -28.52 9.97
N GLN A 867 -23.35 -27.57 9.40
CA GLN A 867 -24.81 -27.70 9.27
C GLN A 867 -25.23 -28.83 8.30
N MET A 868 -24.54 -28.99 7.17
CA MET A 868 -24.81 -30.04 6.19
C MET A 868 -24.64 -31.45 6.76
N LEU A 869 -23.78 -31.63 7.76
CA LEU A 869 -23.56 -32.92 8.43
C LEU A 869 -24.28 -33.03 9.77
N ASN A 870 -25.02 -32.00 10.19
CA ASN A 870 -25.83 -32.04 11.38
C ASN A 870 -27.21 -32.64 11.06
N GLY A 871 -27.41 -33.91 11.44
CA GLY A 871 -28.65 -34.61 11.12
C GLY A 871 -29.91 -33.97 11.72
N THR A 872 -29.82 -33.21 12.81
CA THR A 872 -30.94 -32.45 13.38
C THR A 872 -31.31 -31.27 12.48
N THR A 873 -30.31 -30.51 12.03
CA THR A 873 -30.50 -29.40 11.08
C THR A 873 -31.03 -29.89 9.74
N VAL A 874 -30.47 -30.97 9.20
CA VAL A 874 -30.91 -31.56 7.94
C VAL A 874 -32.34 -32.10 8.03
N ALA A 875 -32.71 -32.76 9.13
CA ALA A 875 -34.09 -33.21 9.32
C ALA A 875 -35.10 -32.04 9.41
N ALA A 876 -34.70 -30.90 9.98
CA ALA A 876 -35.51 -29.69 9.99
C ALA A 876 -35.67 -29.11 8.57
N ALA A 877 -34.59 -29.11 7.78
CA ALA A 877 -34.63 -28.72 6.37
C ALA A 877 -35.55 -29.65 5.54
N GLU A 878 -35.50 -30.97 5.77
CA GLU A 878 -36.39 -31.95 5.13
C GLU A 878 -37.87 -31.69 5.46
N ALA A 879 -38.15 -31.16 6.65
CA ALA A 879 -39.49 -30.76 7.09
C ALA A 879 -39.92 -29.35 6.62
N GLY A 880 -39.08 -28.64 5.86
CA GLY A 880 -39.37 -27.30 5.33
C GLY A 880 -39.01 -26.13 6.26
N ASP A 881 -38.31 -26.37 7.37
CA ASP A 881 -37.81 -25.31 8.27
C ASP A 881 -36.50 -24.72 7.73
N ALA A 882 -36.62 -23.84 6.72
CA ALA A 882 -35.49 -23.16 6.09
C ALA A 882 -34.74 -22.22 7.06
N ALA A 883 -35.39 -21.76 8.14
CA ALA A 883 -34.77 -20.83 9.08
C ALA A 883 -33.62 -21.48 9.86
N ARG A 884 -33.69 -22.80 10.12
CA ARG A 884 -32.61 -23.55 10.79
C ARG A 884 -31.46 -23.98 9.87
N ALA A 885 -31.65 -23.95 8.56
CA ALA A 885 -30.71 -24.46 7.56
C ALA A 885 -30.33 -23.37 6.52
N ASN A 886 -29.89 -22.21 7.01
CA ASN A 886 -29.62 -21.04 6.18
C ASN A 886 -28.25 -21.06 5.45
N THR A 887 -27.41 -22.07 5.70
CA THR A 887 -26.06 -22.15 5.11
C THR A 887 -25.92 -23.18 3.99
N PHE A 888 -26.98 -23.94 3.68
CA PHE A 888 -26.98 -24.95 2.62
C PHE A 888 -28.36 -25.18 2.01
N ALA A 889 -28.37 -25.68 0.77
CA ALA A 889 -29.58 -26.19 0.13
C ALA A 889 -29.55 -27.73 0.14
N LEU A 890 -30.71 -28.35 0.37
CA LEU A 890 -30.84 -29.79 0.18
C LEU A 890 -30.63 -30.14 -1.30
N PRO A 891 -30.03 -31.29 -1.62
CA PRO A 891 -29.95 -31.75 -2.99
C PRO A 891 -31.37 -31.90 -3.57
N PRO A 892 -31.55 -31.78 -4.91
CA PRO A 892 -32.86 -31.96 -5.54
C PRO A 892 -33.51 -33.30 -5.16
N PRO A 893 -34.85 -33.37 -5.09
CA PRO A 893 -35.55 -34.60 -4.77
C PRO A 893 -35.27 -35.72 -5.80
N PRO A 894 -35.46 -37.00 -5.41
CA PRO A 894 -35.25 -38.14 -6.30
C PRO A 894 -36.12 -38.04 -7.56
N GLY A 895 -35.53 -38.22 -8.75
CA GLY A 895 -36.21 -38.09 -10.04
C GLY A 895 -36.01 -36.74 -10.74
N GLU A 896 -35.58 -35.69 -10.02
CA GLU A 896 -35.17 -34.40 -10.60
C GLU A 896 -33.65 -34.29 -10.57
N LYS A 897 -32.94 -34.39 -11.71
CA LYS A 897 -31.49 -34.07 -11.89
C LYS A 897 -30.51 -34.38 -10.71
N ASN A 898 -30.84 -35.27 -9.78
CA ASN A 898 -30.04 -35.58 -8.60
C ASN A 898 -29.11 -36.72 -8.97
N VAL A 899 -27.87 -36.34 -9.26
CA VAL A 899 -26.87 -37.25 -9.83
C VAL A 899 -26.32 -38.25 -8.80
N TYR A 900 -26.52 -38.00 -7.49
CA TYR A 900 -25.98 -38.83 -6.41
C TYR A 900 -26.91 -39.97 -5.97
N ASP A 901 -28.22 -39.79 -6.15
CA ASP A 901 -29.26 -40.80 -5.87
C ASP A 901 -29.14 -41.48 -4.48
N VAL A 902 -28.91 -40.66 -3.44
CA VAL A 902 -28.67 -41.13 -2.07
C VAL A 902 -29.92 -41.84 -1.52
N ALA A 903 -29.76 -43.08 -1.08
CA ALA A 903 -30.89 -43.91 -0.65
C ALA A 903 -31.66 -43.32 0.56
N ALA A 904 -30.95 -42.69 1.50
CA ALA A 904 -31.57 -42.03 2.65
C ALA A 904 -32.39 -40.80 2.24
N GLN A 905 -31.94 -40.06 1.23
CA GLN A 905 -32.66 -38.92 0.69
C GLN A 905 -33.95 -39.37 -0.01
N ARG A 906 -33.90 -40.48 -0.77
CA ARG A 906 -35.09 -41.05 -1.43
C ARG A 906 -36.18 -41.46 -0.45
N ALA A 907 -35.77 -41.90 0.73
CA ALA A 907 -36.68 -42.25 1.81
C ALA A 907 -37.03 -41.06 2.74
N GLY A 908 -36.67 -39.81 2.38
CA GLY A 908 -36.97 -38.61 3.17
C GLY A 908 -36.39 -38.66 4.59
N ARG A 909 -35.23 -39.29 4.75
CA ARG A 909 -34.61 -39.61 6.06
C ARG A 909 -33.13 -39.30 6.10
N LEU A 910 -32.67 -38.31 5.31
CA LEU A 910 -31.28 -37.91 5.21
C LEU A 910 -30.73 -37.45 6.57
N GLY A 911 -31.51 -36.66 7.33
CA GLY A 911 -31.10 -36.22 8.67
C GLY A 911 -30.94 -37.38 9.67
N ALA A 912 -31.82 -38.38 9.61
CA ALA A 912 -31.71 -39.58 10.43
C ALA A 912 -30.51 -40.45 10.04
N TRP A 913 -30.19 -40.52 8.75
CA TRP A 913 -29.03 -41.25 8.26
C TRP A 913 -27.72 -40.58 8.68
N LEU A 914 -27.60 -39.25 8.60
CA LEU A 914 -26.43 -38.50 9.07
C LEU A 914 -26.14 -38.74 10.55
N ARG A 915 -27.17 -38.78 11.41
CA ARG A 915 -27.02 -39.09 12.85
C ARG A 915 -26.39 -40.45 13.12
N SER A 916 -26.42 -41.39 12.16
CA SER A 916 -25.88 -42.73 12.36
C SER A 916 -24.36 -42.82 12.20
N PHE A 917 -23.72 -41.86 11.53
CA PHE A 917 -22.29 -41.93 11.22
C PHE A 917 -21.52 -40.60 11.32
N ALA A 918 -22.16 -39.44 11.21
CA ALA A 918 -21.48 -38.14 11.19
C ALA A 918 -21.41 -37.52 12.59
N ASP A 919 -20.19 -37.20 13.03
CA ASP A 919 -19.92 -36.46 14.26
C ASP A 919 -19.07 -35.23 13.92
N VAL A 920 -19.72 -34.08 13.76
CA VAL A 920 -19.09 -32.83 13.30
C VAL A 920 -19.54 -31.67 14.19
N ALA A 921 -18.58 -30.93 14.74
CA ALA A 921 -18.87 -29.79 15.60
C ALA A 921 -17.73 -28.78 15.65
N PHE A 922 -18.06 -27.51 15.92
CA PHE A 922 -17.07 -26.50 16.25
C PHE A 922 -16.55 -26.68 17.68
N THR A 923 -15.27 -26.42 17.90
CA THR A 923 -14.64 -26.39 19.23
C THR A 923 -14.59 -24.99 19.83
N ASP A 924 -14.59 -23.99 18.95
CA ASP A 924 -14.68 -22.56 19.23
C ASP A 924 -15.22 -21.82 17.99
N ILE A 925 -15.93 -20.72 18.22
CA ILE A 925 -16.54 -19.89 17.17
C ILE A 925 -15.89 -18.50 17.20
N LEU A 926 -15.18 -18.14 16.13
CA LEU A 926 -14.35 -16.96 16.02
C LEU A 926 -15.12 -15.78 15.38
N CYS A 927 -15.81 -14.95 16.18
CA CYS A 927 -16.58 -13.82 15.64
C CYS A 927 -15.80 -12.50 15.58
N ASP A 928 -16.14 -11.63 14.62
CA ASP A 928 -15.48 -10.35 14.37
C ASP A 928 -16.51 -9.20 14.24
N PRO A 929 -16.51 -8.20 15.16
CA PRO A 929 -15.70 -8.15 16.37
C PRO A 929 -16.06 -9.30 17.34
N PRO A 930 -15.15 -9.70 18.24
CA PRO A 930 -15.46 -10.72 19.23
C PRO A 930 -16.56 -10.21 20.18
N ASP A 931 -17.72 -10.87 20.17
CA ASP A 931 -18.78 -10.69 21.17
C ASP A 931 -18.23 -11.12 22.54
N MET A 932 -17.69 -10.18 23.31
CA MET A 932 -17.04 -10.48 24.59
C MET A 932 -18.05 -10.39 25.74
N TYR A 933 -18.91 -11.40 25.88
CA TYR A 933 -19.63 -11.64 27.13
C TYR A 933 -18.91 -12.75 27.91
N THR A 934 -18.09 -12.38 28.89
CA THR A 934 -17.69 -13.28 29.97
C THR A 934 -18.85 -13.39 30.96
N HIS A 935 -19.56 -14.51 30.98
CA HIS A 935 -20.41 -14.85 32.13
C HIS A 935 -19.51 -15.15 33.34
N TRP A 936 -19.48 -14.24 34.32
CA TRP A 936 -18.91 -14.49 35.64
C TRP A 936 -19.88 -15.39 36.42
N TRP A 937 -19.64 -16.70 36.42
CA TRP A 937 -20.21 -17.58 37.43
C TRP A 937 -19.19 -18.69 37.76
N LYS A 938 -18.77 -18.77 39.02
CA LYS A 938 -17.92 -19.84 39.61
C LYS A 938 -16.48 -19.97 39.07
N GLY A 939 -15.72 -18.87 39.04
CA GLY A 939 -14.25 -18.93 39.18
C GLY A 939 -13.44 -19.66 38.10
N THR A 940 -14.02 -19.94 36.93
CA THR A 940 -13.29 -20.49 35.77
C THR A 940 -13.70 -19.72 34.51
N LEU A 941 -12.73 -19.15 33.78
CA LEU A 941 -12.97 -18.54 32.47
C LEU A 941 -13.50 -19.64 31.52
N ARG A 942 -14.78 -19.59 31.14
CA ARG A 942 -15.32 -20.41 30.05
C ARG A 942 -15.35 -19.65 28.73
N LYS A 943 -15.27 -20.44 27.64
CA LYS A 943 -15.06 -20.08 26.22
C LYS A 943 -15.91 -18.89 25.74
N LYS A 944 -15.34 -18.11 24.81
CA LYS A 944 -15.99 -17.00 24.09
C LYS A 944 -17.28 -17.50 23.43
N ILE A 945 -18.42 -16.84 23.71
CA ILE A 945 -19.70 -17.19 23.08
C ILE A 945 -19.95 -16.19 21.96
N CYS A 946 -20.21 -16.69 20.75
CA CYS A 946 -20.62 -15.84 19.65
C CYS A 946 -22.16 -15.79 19.57
N THR A 947 -22.74 -14.69 20.07
CA THR A 947 -24.19 -14.56 20.25
C THR A 947 -24.95 -14.59 18.93
N MET A 948 -24.35 -14.11 17.85
CA MET A 948 -24.96 -14.07 16.52
C MET A 948 -25.21 -15.46 15.89
N VAL A 949 -24.48 -16.51 16.30
CA VAL A 949 -24.66 -17.87 15.74
C VAL A 949 -25.06 -18.91 16.78
N GLU A 950 -25.10 -18.54 18.06
CA GLU A 950 -25.55 -19.40 19.17
C GLU A 950 -26.89 -20.11 18.90
N PRO A 951 -27.93 -19.47 18.31
CA PRO A 951 -29.19 -20.16 18.03
C PRO A 951 -29.08 -21.33 17.04
N TYR A 952 -28.00 -21.39 16.26
CA TYR A 952 -27.83 -22.31 15.15
C TYR A 952 -26.75 -23.38 15.41
N TYR A 953 -25.80 -23.12 16.31
CA TYR A 953 -24.63 -23.99 16.52
C TYR A 953 -24.36 -24.26 18.00
N GLY A 954 -24.15 -25.54 18.30
CA GLY A 954 -23.53 -25.97 19.55
C GLY A 954 -22.00 -26.07 19.42
N VAL A 955 -21.29 -25.78 20.51
CA VAL A 955 -19.84 -26.00 20.61
C VAL A 955 -19.56 -27.30 21.36
N ALA A 956 -18.67 -28.13 20.82
CA ALA A 956 -18.21 -29.36 21.44
C ALA A 956 -16.82 -29.19 22.08
N ASP A 957 -16.44 -30.15 22.91
CA ASP A 957 -15.08 -30.21 23.44
C ASP A 957 -14.06 -30.51 22.34
N GLU A 958 -12.84 -30.00 22.54
CA GLU A 958 -11.72 -30.29 21.66
C GLU A 958 -11.38 -31.78 21.68
N LEU A 959 -11.16 -32.36 20.50
CA LEU A 959 -10.80 -33.76 20.37
C LEU A 959 -9.39 -33.87 19.77
N PRO A 960 -8.40 -34.39 20.50
CA PRO A 960 -7.06 -34.60 19.95
C PRO A 960 -7.08 -35.51 18.71
N MET A 961 -6.26 -35.20 17.70
CA MET A 961 -6.22 -35.96 16.42
C MET A 961 -6.01 -37.47 16.63
N LYS A 962 -5.17 -37.86 17.59
CA LYS A 962 -4.95 -39.27 17.95
C LYS A 962 -6.25 -40.02 18.30
N LYS A 963 -7.25 -39.33 18.86
CA LYS A 963 -8.59 -39.88 19.13
C LYS A 963 -9.48 -39.85 17.89
N MET A 964 -9.36 -38.83 17.04
CA MET A 964 -10.05 -38.79 15.75
C MET A 964 -9.67 -39.98 14.87
N TYR A 965 -8.42 -40.43 14.91
CA TYR A 965 -7.94 -41.61 14.18
C TYR A 965 -8.63 -42.94 14.56
N ASN A 966 -9.51 -42.96 15.57
CA ASN A 966 -10.38 -44.10 15.86
C ASN A 966 -11.60 -44.18 14.93
N HIS A 967 -11.76 -43.24 14.00
CA HIS A 967 -12.86 -43.17 13.04
C HIS A 967 -12.34 -43.40 11.62
N LYS A 968 -13.15 -43.99 10.75
CA LYS A 968 -12.73 -44.36 9.39
C LYS A 968 -12.57 -43.16 8.46
N TYR A 969 -13.39 -42.12 8.59
CA TYR A 969 -13.45 -41.02 7.62
C TYR A 969 -13.05 -39.68 8.24
N LEU A 970 -12.05 -39.01 7.67
CA LEU A 970 -11.47 -37.76 8.18
C LEU A 970 -11.57 -36.62 7.14
N PRO A 971 -12.56 -35.73 7.25
CA PRO A 971 -12.67 -34.56 6.38
C PRO A 971 -11.63 -33.49 6.66
N ASP A 972 -10.98 -33.05 5.59
CA ASP A 972 -10.03 -31.95 5.52
C ASP A 972 -10.66 -30.81 4.71
N ILE A 973 -10.75 -29.64 5.35
CA ILE A 973 -11.45 -28.46 4.82
C ILE A 973 -10.61 -27.25 5.15
N ASP A 974 -10.49 -26.36 4.17
CA ASP A 974 -9.76 -25.11 4.27
C ASP A 974 -10.13 -24.30 5.52
N GLY A 975 -9.15 -23.54 6.02
CA GLY A 975 -9.35 -22.52 7.03
C GLY A 975 -9.13 -21.16 6.41
N ASN A 976 -8.42 -20.29 7.13
CA ASN A 976 -7.98 -19.01 6.55
C ASN A 976 -7.09 -19.20 5.31
N SER A 977 -6.41 -20.35 5.25
CA SER A 977 -5.62 -20.86 4.12
C SER A 977 -5.84 -22.38 4.05
N PHE A 978 -4.85 -23.15 3.56
CA PHE A 978 -4.87 -24.62 3.60
C PHE A 978 -5.05 -25.17 5.03
N SER A 979 -5.43 -26.45 5.15
CA SER A 979 -5.55 -27.15 6.43
C SER A 979 -4.25 -27.85 6.81
N GLY A 980 -3.58 -27.33 7.86
CA GLY A 980 -2.37 -27.95 8.42
C GLY A 980 -2.55 -29.36 9.00
N ARG A 981 -3.77 -29.91 9.03
CA ARG A 981 -4.06 -31.29 9.49
C ARG A 981 -3.91 -32.34 8.39
N TYR A 982 -3.92 -31.91 7.12
CA TYR A 982 -4.06 -32.83 5.99
C TYR A 982 -2.96 -33.89 5.92
N ARG A 983 -1.69 -33.47 6.06
CA ARG A 983 -0.54 -34.39 6.08
C ARG A 983 -0.66 -35.43 7.19
N ALA A 984 -1.13 -35.04 8.37
CA ALA A 984 -1.30 -35.96 9.50
C ALA A 984 -2.48 -36.95 9.27
N PHE A 985 -3.53 -36.53 8.56
CA PHE A 985 -4.59 -37.43 8.11
C PHE A 985 -4.09 -38.45 7.10
N LEU A 986 -3.29 -38.03 6.11
CA LEU A 986 -2.65 -38.94 5.15
C LEU A 986 -1.77 -39.97 5.86
N LEU A 987 -1.00 -39.58 6.87
CA LEU A 987 -0.16 -40.50 7.66
C LEU A 987 -0.96 -41.39 8.63
N SER A 988 -2.25 -41.11 8.85
CA SER A 988 -3.10 -41.93 9.71
C SER A 988 -3.59 -43.18 8.97
N SER A 989 -4.05 -44.19 9.71
CA SER A 989 -4.71 -45.37 9.14
C SER A 989 -6.19 -45.13 8.79
N SER A 990 -6.66 -43.88 8.78
CA SER A 990 -8.03 -43.49 8.41
C SER A 990 -8.05 -42.92 6.99
N MET A 991 -9.21 -42.92 6.32
CA MET A 991 -9.35 -42.40 4.96
C MET A 991 -9.54 -40.87 4.99
N PRO A 992 -8.62 -40.08 4.40
CA PRO A 992 -8.81 -38.64 4.26
C PRO A 992 -9.82 -38.32 3.15
N LEU A 993 -10.72 -37.39 3.44
CA LEU A 993 -11.61 -36.73 2.48
C LEU A 993 -11.12 -35.30 2.34
N LYS A 994 -10.83 -34.78 1.15
CA LYS A 994 -10.32 -33.40 0.99
C LYS A 994 -11.17 -32.55 0.06
N SER A 995 -11.48 -31.34 0.51
CA SER A 995 -11.98 -30.25 -0.33
C SER A 995 -11.16 -29.00 -0.04
N THR A 996 -10.62 -28.39 -1.09
CA THR A 996 -9.74 -27.22 -0.97
C THR A 996 -9.77 -26.37 -2.25
N ILE A 997 -9.46 -25.10 -2.11
CA ILE A 997 -9.13 -24.18 -3.22
C ILE A 997 -7.64 -23.80 -3.25
N TYR A 998 -6.85 -24.33 -2.32
CA TYR A 998 -5.43 -24.04 -2.22
C TYR A 998 -4.59 -25.17 -2.82
N ALA A 999 -3.54 -24.79 -3.54
CA ALA A 999 -2.48 -25.67 -3.98
C ALA A 999 -1.38 -25.74 -2.90
N GLU A 1000 -0.86 -26.95 -2.65
CA GLU A 1000 0.20 -27.24 -1.69
C GLU A 1000 1.40 -27.93 -2.38
N TRP A 1001 2.57 -27.87 -1.74
CA TRP A 1001 3.85 -28.36 -2.29
C TRP A 1001 3.89 -29.85 -2.69
N HIS A 1002 2.94 -30.64 -2.20
CA HIS A 1002 2.87 -32.10 -2.36
C HIS A 1002 1.78 -32.58 -3.34
N ASP A 1003 1.01 -31.67 -3.95
CA ASP A 1003 -0.15 -32.06 -4.76
C ASP A 1003 0.23 -32.88 -5.99
N ASP A 1004 1.43 -32.69 -6.53
CA ASP A 1004 2.01 -33.46 -7.63
C ASP A 1004 2.37 -34.91 -7.25
N ARG A 1005 2.43 -35.21 -5.95
CA ARG A 1005 2.73 -36.55 -5.41
C ARG A 1005 1.47 -37.31 -5.04
N LEU A 1006 0.32 -36.65 -4.91
CA LEU A 1006 -0.90 -37.27 -4.40
C LEU A 1006 -1.92 -37.49 -5.52
N VAL A 1007 -2.47 -38.70 -5.59
CA VAL A 1007 -3.43 -39.08 -6.62
C VAL A 1007 -4.82 -39.18 -5.99
N PRO A 1008 -5.80 -38.35 -6.42
CA PRO A 1008 -7.17 -38.44 -5.96
C PRO A 1008 -7.77 -39.82 -6.26
N TRP A 1009 -8.66 -40.32 -5.39
CA TRP A 1009 -9.24 -41.66 -5.41
C TRP A 1009 -8.28 -42.83 -5.20
N VAL A 1010 -6.98 -42.55 -5.02
CA VAL A 1010 -5.97 -43.55 -4.65
C VAL A 1010 -5.44 -43.27 -3.24
N HIS A 1011 -5.01 -42.04 -2.97
CA HIS A 1011 -4.43 -41.68 -1.66
C HIS A 1011 -5.42 -40.96 -0.73
N PHE A 1012 -6.46 -40.34 -1.29
CA PHE A 1012 -7.52 -39.65 -0.58
C PHE A 1012 -8.75 -39.54 -1.48
N VAL A 1013 -9.91 -39.21 -0.90
CA VAL A 1013 -11.14 -38.98 -1.67
C VAL A 1013 -11.38 -37.47 -1.81
N PRO A 1014 -11.36 -36.90 -3.04
CA PRO A 1014 -11.71 -35.50 -3.25
C PRO A 1014 -13.23 -35.30 -3.16
N PHE A 1015 -13.67 -34.15 -2.67
CA PHE A 1015 -15.07 -33.74 -2.73
C PHE A 1015 -15.21 -32.25 -3.08
N ASP A 1016 -16.31 -31.90 -3.74
CA ASP A 1016 -16.59 -30.58 -4.31
C ASP A 1016 -16.77 -29.50 -3.24
N ASN A 1017 -16.46 -28.23 -3.56
CA ASN A 1017 -16.54 -27.13 -2.60
C ASN A 1017 -17.98 -26.77 -2.17
N THR A 1018 -19.01 -27.28 -2.85
CA THR A 1018 -20.40 -27.22 -2.36
C THR A 1018 -20.68 -28.24 -1.24
N TYR A 1019 -19.86 -29.29 -1.13
CA TYR A 1019 -19.96 -30.43 -0.22
C TYR A 1019 -21.16 -31.36 -0.44
N VAL A 1020 -21.97 -31.13 -1.49
CA VAL A 1020 -23.18 -31.92 -1.74
C VAL A 1020 -22.85 -33.36 -2.14
N ASP A 1021 -21.76 -33.55 -2.90
CA ASP A 1021 -21.27 -34.86 -3.32
C ASP A 1021 -20.80 -35.74 -2.15
N LEU A 1022 -20.50 -35.14 -0.99
CA LEU A 1022 -20.13 -35.87 0.21
C LEU A 1022 -21.24 -36.83 0.66
N TYR A 1023 -22.53 -36.50 0.49
CA TYR A 1023 -23.61 -37.44 0.77
C TYR A 1023 -23.53 -38.70 -0.10
N GLY A 1024 -23.28 -38.52 -1.41
CA GLY A 1024 -23.11 -39.64 -2.34
C GLY A 1024 -21.85 -40.46 -2.03
N ILE A 1025 -20.75 -39.80 -1.66
CA ILE A 1025 -19.49 -40.45 -1.27
C ILE A 1025 -19.71 -41.32 -0.02
N MET A 1026 -20.37 -40.78 0.99
CA MET A 1026 -20.63 -41.50 2.24
C MET A 1026 -21.62 -42.65 2.04
N ASP A 1027 -22.68 -42.46 1.24
CA ASP A 1027 -23.61 -43.54 0.89
C ASP A 1027 -22.88 -44.68 0.17
N HIS A 1028 -21.96 -44.37 -0.75
CA HIS A 1028 -21.16 -45.37 -1.46
C HIS A 1028 -20.33 -46.25 -0.51
N PHE A 1029 -19.58 -45.64 0.41
CA PHE A 1029 -18.69 -46.39 1.30
C PHE A 1029 -19.43 -47.12 2.42
N LEU A 1030 -20.49 -46.52 2.97
CA LEU A 1030 -21.32 -47.14 4.01
C LEU A 1030 -22.16 -48.31 3.48
N ARG A 1031 -22.46 -48.35 2.18
CA ARG A 1031 -23.22 -49.44 1.52
C ARG A 1031 -22.34 -50.57 0.99
N GLY A 1032 -21.44 -51.08 1.82
CA GLY A 1032 -20.70 -52.32 1.54
C GLY A 1032 -19.45 -52.16 0.67
N ARG A 1033 -18.90 -50.95 0.54
CA ARG A 1033 -17.61 -50.69 -0.12
C ARG A 1033 -16.49 -50.39 0.88
N ASP A 1034 -16.60 -50.90 2.10
CA ASP A 1034 -15.64 -50.66 3.19
C ASP A 1034 -14.20 -51.05 2.81
N ALA A 1035 -14.03 -52.17 2.09
CA ALA A 1035 -12.72 -52.61 1.60
C ALA A 1035 -12.07 -51.62 0.62
N ALA A 1036 -12.87 -50.89 -0.17
CA ALA A 1036 -12.36 -49.84 -1.05
C ALA A 1036 -11.89 -48.62 -0.25
N ALA A 1037 -12.62 -48.25 0.81
CA ALA A 1037 -12.20 -47.18 1.72
C ALA A 1037 -10.92 -47.56 2.49
N GLU A 1038 -10.81 -48.80 2.97
CA GLU A 1038 -9.60 -49.32 3.61
C GLU A 1038 -8.39 -49.26 2.67
N ARG A 1039 -8.59 -49.63 1.40
CA ARG A 1039 -7.55 -49.58 0.38
C ARG A 1039 -7.05 -48.15 0.18
N ILE A 1040 -7.93 -47.17 0.02
CA ILE A 1040 -7.54 -45.76 -0.15
C ILE A 1040 -6.78 -45.26 1.10
N ALA A 1041 -7.27 -45.59 2.31
CA ALA A 1041 -6.60 -45.21 3.55
C ALA A 1041 -5.19 -45.82 3.66
N THR A 1042 -5.06 -47.10 3.33
CA THR A 1042 -3.80 -47.84 3.47
C THR A 1042 -2.79 -47.45 2.39
N ASP A 1043 -3.24 -47.33 1.13
CA ASP A 1043 -2.40 -46.89 0.02
C ASP A 1043 -1.96 -45.44 0.21
N GLY A 1044 -2.87 -44.55 0.62
CA GLY A 1044 -2.57 -43.16 0.96
C GLY A 1044 -1.55 -43.03 2.08
N LYS A 1045 -1.71 -43.79 3.17
CA LYS A 1045 -0.76 -43.84 4.28
C LYS A 1045 0.62 -44.33 3.84
N ARG A 1046 0.67 -45.49 3.20
CA ARG A 1046 1.93 -46.09 2.74
C ARG A 1046 2.68 -45.14 1.81
N TRP A 1047 1.96 -44.49 0.91
CA TRP A 1047 2.55 -43.52 0.00
C TRP A 1047 3.05 -42.27 0.72
N ALA A 1048 2.23 -41.69 1.62
CA ALA A 1048 2.62 -40.53 2.41
C ALA A 1048 3.84 -40.79 3.29
N GLU A 1049 3.97 -41.99 3.87
CA GLU A 1049 5.16 -42.44 4.62
C GLU A 1049 6.42 -42.55 3.74
N THR A 1050 6.26 -42.57 2.42
CA THR A 1050 7.36 -42.69 1.46
C THR A 1050 7.76 -41.34 0.84
N VAL A 1051 6.79 -40.46 0.55
CA VAL A 1051 7.03 -39.25 -0.26
C VAL A 1051 6.75 -37.93 0.45
N LEU A 1052 6.19 -37.96 1.67
CA LEU A 1052 5.87 -36.78 2.47
C LEU A 1052 6.67 -36.73 3.78
N ARG A 1053 7.82 -37.38 3.86
CA ARG A 1053 8.65 -37.42 5.08
C ARG A 1053 9.34 -36.07 5.32
N ARG A 1054 9.98 -35.94 6.48
CA ARG A 1054 10.76 -34.72 6.79
C ARG A 1054 11.94 -34.55 5.85
N GLU A 1055 12.53 -35.66 5.44
CA GLU A 1055 13.60 -35.75 4.45
C GLU A 1055 13.10 -35.22 3.09
N ASP A 1056 11.90 -35.62 2.66
CA ASP A 1056 11.34 -35.17 1.38
C ASP A 1056 11.02 -33.68 1.39
N MET A 1057 10.52 -33.15 2.52
CA MET A 1057 10.31 -31.70 2.70
C MET A 1057 11.64 -30.92 2.63
N ARG A 1058 12.68 -31.41 3.32
CA ARG A 1058 14.03 -30.80 3.28
C ARG A 1058 14.61 -30.83 1.87
N LEU A 1059 14.52 -31.97 1.18
CA LEU A 1059 15.00 -32.12 -0.19
C LEU A 1059 14.23 -31.23 -1.17
N TYR A 1060 12.91 -31.10 -1.00
CA TYR A 1060 12.10 -30.23 -1.82
C TYR A 1060 12.52 -28.76 -1.66
N VAL A 1061 12.65 -28.27 -0.43
CA VAL A 1061 13.10 -26.90 -0.15
C VAL A 1061 14.52 -26.69 -0.67
N TRP A 1062 15.43 -27.64 -0.43
CA TRP A 1062 16.80 -27.56 -0.92
C TRP A 1062 16.85 -27.45 -2.44
N ARG A 1063 16.14 -28.33 -3.16
CA ARG A 1063 16.08 -28.29 -4.63
C ARG A 1063 15.40 -27.02 -5.13
N LEU A 1064 14.33 -26.57 -4.48
CA LEU A 1064 13.65 -25.32 -4.82
C LEU A 1064 14.60 -24.13 -4.68
N LEU A 1065 15.39 -24.07 -3.60
CA LEU A 1065 16.38 -23.01 -3.40
C LEU A 1065 17.54 -23.11 -4.39
N LEU A 1066 17.97 -24.31 -4.79
CA LEU A 1066 18.97 -24.49 -5.85
C LEU A 1066 18.45 -24.02 -7.21
N GLU A 1067 17.22 -24.39 -7.59
CA GLU A 1067 16.62 -23.93 -8.83
C GLU A 1067 16.33 -22.43 -8.79
N TYR A 1068 15.85 -21.90 -7.66
CA TYR A 1068 15.67 -20.47 -7.46
C TYR A 1068 17.00 -19.75 -7.59
N ALA A 1069 18.06 -20.23 -6.92
CA ALA A 1069 19.40 -19.67 -7.06
C ALA A 1069 19.87 -19.73 -8.52
N ARG A 1070 19.68 -20.86 -9.22
CA ARG A 1070 20.02 -20.99 -10.65
C ARG A 1070 19.24 -20.00 -11.53
N VAL A 1071 17.95 -19.80 -11.28
CA VAL A 1071 17.09 -18.88 -12.04
C VAL A 1071 17.42 -17.42 -11.74
N MET A 1072 17.77 -17.12 -10.49
CA MET A 1072 18.21 -15.79 -10.05
C MET A 1072 19.66 -15.50 -10.43
N ASP A 1073 20.44 -16.52 -10.80
CA ASP A 1073 21.84 -16.36 -11.16
C ASP A 1073 21.99 -15.53 -12.44
N ASP A 1074 22.99 -14.67 -12.41
CA ASP A 1074 23.35 -13.77 -13.49
C ASP A 1074 23.85 -14.52 -14.72
N ASN A 1075 24.45 -15.69 -14.51
CA ASN A 1075 24.95 -16.62 -15.50
C ASN A 1075 23.99 -17.80 -15.75
N ARG A 1076 22.70 -17.68 -15.41
CA ARG A 1076 21.70 -18.77 -15.58
C ARG A 1076 21.63 -19.38 -16.98
N ASP A 1077 22.02 -18.63 -18.00
CA ASP A 1077 22.07 -19.08 -19.40
C ASP A 1077 23.27 -20.02 -19.68
N ARG A 1078 24.23 -20.11 -18.75
CA ARG A 1078 25.44 -20.95 -18.79
C ARG A 1078 25.51 -21.97 -17.65
N LEU A 1079 24.86 -21.70 -16.52
CA LEU A 1079 24.77 -22.61 -15.38
C LEU A 1079 23.96 -23.86 -15.76
N ALA A 1080 24.57 -25.04 -15.55
CA ALA A 1080 24.05 -26.36 -15.90
C ALA A 1080 24.02 -26.70 -17.41
N PHE A 1081 24.74 -25.96 -18.28
CA PHE A 1081 25.09 -26.49 -19.60
C PHE A 1081 26.20 -27.53 -19.44
N VAL A 1082 25.80 -28.78 -19.20
CA VAL A 1082 26.71 -29.92 -19.24
C VAL A 1082 26.81 -30.33 -20.71
N GLN A 1083 28.00 -30.23 -21.28
CA GLN A 1083 28.31 -30.58 -22.67
C GLN A 1083 28.36 -32.11 -22.89
N ASP A 1084 27.75 -32.87 -21.98
CA ASP A 1084 27.83 -34.30 -21.91
C ASP A 1084 26.37 -34.78 -22.02
N TRP A 1085 26.04 -35.43 -23.15
CA TRP A 1085 24.90 -36.34 -23.44
C TRP A 1085 24.54 -36.38 -24.95
N ILE A 1086 25.51 -36.13 -25.84
CA ILE A 1086 25.53 -36.75 -27.18
C ILE A 1086 26.99 -37.12 -27.49
N ASP A 1087 27.39 -38.30 -27.02
CA ASP A 1087 28.29 -39.19 -27.77
C ASP A 1087 27.44 -40.32 -28.36
#